data_AF-A0A088RNF2-F1
#
_entry.id   AF-A0A088RNF2-F1
#
_cell.length_a   1.000
_cell.length_b   1.000
_cell.length_c   1.000
_cell.angle_alpha   90.00
_cell.angle_beta   90.00
_cell.angle_gamma   90.00
#
_symmetry.space_group_name_H-M   'P 1'
#
loop_
_entity.id
_entity.type
_entity.pdbx_description
1 polymer ?
#
loop_
_entity_poly.entity_id
_entity_poly.type
_entity_poly.pdbx_seq_one_letter_code
_entity_poly.pdbx_strand_id
1 'polypeptide(L)'
;MNIVANRGGPQAVASSAVELEVNELIMRQMSSRNPDGDPDATARLVEHIRHGNGGFVLEGIRQHFKYKPPATQICMITVMDQCVIQSGPQFAVMLSGDKWTDRLFKVAKTTSSAEVRDKIMCTVIKWYQLYHTNGHQRLIQRFQQSRVLGEPFQNIFSKMLKDKQQPANNPQQNFASLNNTNRNDILDTEEAILLECQGDLASLEYILEHPSVLADKEIVQECKQHKLACIRMLESGDHSRIGNELMSLIERFTEALSLYEAMAGFDIGDGQSSKRRALGDEDLAETDSDDDDVQRQLRLRRGGGKRADAAEVMKKAQQETENLMNRERGETQHLRLQLEELRQKHEDLQNKYKDAKAKNKEAVSMLEQYAERVELLETGGNVDSSHLTPLPVLGASPLGARGAAGTTRSMQPASTDHMRSLVTSIRKCQREIKEVLCSDITKQAQLFSAQMSNAMAAMIQASDVDRKADQMALQWTQELYRREMRLRKTYYNTIQELKGNIRVYCRVRPMLQREIDGGHKDVMSYPSQDEVKFVDASGRPKLFEFDEVYPPTSPQSRVFEDTAPLIDSVVDGFNVCIFAYGQTGSGKTFTMNGTEGENKGINTRALERLFEIIEERKDTETSVVMISVLEIYCEQIRDLLATKKEAAGLTYEVKQGGPFGTYVTNIKEVPVTSPRDIDSIMATAQTHRSEGTTNMNEHSSRSHMLLYIIVRTTNKQTNIQSYGKLSLIDLAGSERVEKSGAEGQQLKEAVAINKSLSALGDVIAGLSQNAKHVPFRNSALTFLLQDSMAGQAKVLMFVCVSPASYNASESSSSLLFASRARGVAFGQIKKNATTAGA
;
A
#
# COMPACT_ATOMS: atom_id res chain seq x y z
N MET A 1 12.69 41.25 19.53
CA MET A 1 13.04 39.82 19.66
C MET A 1 11.76 39.03 19.73
N ASN A 2 11.43 38.27 18.68
CA ASN A 2 10.99 36.88 18.78
C ASN A 2 10.78 36.31 17.37
N ILE A 3 11.68 35.41 17.02
CA ILE A 3 11.75 34.66 15.77
C ILE A 3 10.78 33.49 15.90
N VAL A 4 9.85 33.39 14.95
CA VAL A 4 8.96 32.23 14.77
C VAL A 4 9.72 31.21 13.92
N ALA A 5 10.14 30.11 14.52
CA ALA A 5 10.82 29.01 13.83
C ALA A 5 9.80 28.05 13.23
N ASN A 6 9.68 28.10 11.90
CA ASN A 6 8.91 27.21 11.05
C ASN A 6 9.66 25.87 10.89
N ARG A 7 9.02 24.72 11.17
CA ARG A 7 9.59 23.38 10.91
C ARG A 7 8.86 22.72 9.73
N GLY A 8 9.34 22.99 8.51
CA GLY A 8 9.00 22.23 7.31
C GLY A 8 10.00 21.09 7.08
N GLY A 9 9.53 19.90 6.73
CA GLY A 9 10.36 18.73 6.43
C GLY A 9 11.01 18.78 5.03
N PRO A 10 11.91 17.83 4.70
CA PRO A 10 12.72 17.85 3.47
C PRO A 10 11.93 17.83 2.14
N GLN A 11 10.71 17.29 2.10
CA GLN A 11 9.83 17.36 0.92
C GLN A 11 9.24 18.76 0.66
N ALA A 12 8.95 19.53 1.72
CA ALA A 12 8.46 20.92 1.57
C ALA A 12 9.56 21.85 1.05
N VAL A 13 10.82 21.54 1.39
CA VAL A 13 12.00 22.27 0.91
C VAL A 13 12.26 22.00 -0.57
N ALA A 14 12.06 20.76 -1.04
CA ALA A 14 12.22 20.39 -2.45
C ALA A 14 11.12 20.98 -3.35
N SER A 15 9.85 20.91 -2.95
CA SER A 15 8.73 21.54 -3.67
C SER A 15 8.86 23.07 -3.72
N SER A 16 9.36 23.69 -2.65
CA SER A 16 9.65 25.13 -2.60
C SER A 16 10.79 25.54 -3.53
N ALA A 17 11.79 24.68 -3.74
CA ALA A 17 12.94 24.99 -4.59
C ALA A 17 12.56 25.01 -6.08
N VAL A 18 11.78 24.02 -6.53
CA VAL A 18 11.30 23.96 -7.93
C VAL A 18 10.35 25.11 -8.24
N GLU A 19 9.46 25.47 -7.30
CA GLU A 19 8.56 26.61 -7.47
C GLU A 19 9.32 27.95 -7.55
N LEU A 20 10.36 28.14 -6.72
CA LEU A 20 11.23 29.32 -6.78
C LEU A 20 11.97 29.42 -8.12
N GLU A 21 12.51 28.30 -8.60
CA GLU A 21 13.25 28.22 -9.86
C GLU A 21 12.35 28.49 -11.08
N VAL A 22 11.16 27.88 -11.13
CA VAL A 22 10.17 28.13 -12.20
C VAL A 22 9.74 29.59 -12.22
N ASN A 23 9.51 30.20 -11.05
CA ASN A 23 9.16 31.62 -10.96
C ASN A 23 10.31 32.53 -11.43
N GLU A 24 11.56 32.19 -11.13
CA GLU A 24 12.73 32.92 -11.63
C GLU A 24 12.83 32.84 -13.17
N LEU A 25 12.61 31.66 -13.74
CA LEU A 25 12.59 31.46 -15.20
C LEU A 25 11.48 32.27 -15.87
N ILE A 26 10.28 32.31 -15.28
CA ILE A 26 9.14 33.11 -15.80
C ILE A 26 9.43 34.63 -15.69
N MET A 27 10.08 35.08 -14.61
CA MET A 27 10.50 36.48 -14.47
C MET A 27 11.58 36.85 -15.49
N ARG A 28 12.49 35.93 -15.80
CA ARG A 28 13.51 36.11 -16.84
C ARG A 28 12.89 36.19 -18.24
N GLN A 29 11.85 35.40 -18.52
CA GLN A 29 11.06 35.52 -19.76
C GLN A 29 10.43 36.90 -19.91
N MET A 30 9.82 37.44 -18.86
CA MET A 30 9.20 38.77 -18.87
C MET A 30 10.22 39.92 -19.00
N SER A 31 11.47 39.69 -18.62
CA SER A 31 12.55 40.68 -18.68
C SER A 31 13.34 40.64 -19.99
N SER A 32 13.05 39.67 -20.86
CA SER A 32 13.73 39.49 -22.15
C SER A 32 13.37 40.62 -23.13
N ARG A 33 14.37 41.08 -23.90
CA ARG A 33 14.17 42.03 -25.01
C ARG A 33 13.73 41.34 -26.31
N ASN A 34 13.73 40.01 -26.34
CA ASN A 34 13.30 39.24 -27.49
C ASN A 34 11.76 39.10 -27.50
N PRO A 35 11.05 39.45 -28.59
CA PRO A 35 9.60 39.25 -28.71
C PRO A 35 9.17 37.78 -28.53
N ASP A 36 10.08 36.84 -28.80
CA ASP A 36 9.86 35.39 -28.62
C ASP A 36 10.35 34.85 -27.27
N GLY A 37 10.80 35.70 -26.33
CA GLY A 37 11.30 35.27 -25.03
C GLY A 37 12.78 34.85 -25.00
N ASP A 38 13.29 34.47 -23.82
CA ASP A 38 14.64 33.94 -23.62
C ASP A 38 14.67 32.43 -23.96
N PRO A 39 15.38 32.00 -25.04
CA PRO A 39 15.40 30.60 -25.47
C PRO A 39 15.95 29.64 -24.41
N ASP A 40 16.89 30.10 -23.59
CA ASP A 40 17.50 29.32 -22.50
C ASP A 40 16.48 29.07 -21.39
N ALA A 41 15.73 30.10 -21.00
CA ALA A 41 14.66 29.94 -20.03
C ALA A 41 13.51 29.09 -20.58
N THR A 42 13.20 29.16 -21.89
CA THR A 42 12.18 28.29 -22.51
C THR A 42 12.63 26.82 -22.48
N ALA A 43 13.89 26.52 -22.83
CA ALA A 43 14.43 25.17 -22.80
C ALA A 43 14.37 24.55 -21.40
N ARG A 44 14.71 25.33 -20.37
CA ARG A 44 14.64 24.89 -18.97
C ARG A 44 13.20 24.70 -18.48
N LEU A 45 12.26 25.56 -18.88
CA LEU A 45 10.83 25.34 -18.60
C LEU A 45 10.30 24.06 -19.27
N VAL A 46 10.71 23.78 -20.52
CA VAL A 46 10.39 22.54 -21.23
C VAL A 46 10.98 21.32 -20.52
N GLU A 47 12.21 21.43 -20.00
CA GLU A 47 12.83 20.38 -19.21
C GLU A 47 12.03 20.11 -17.92
N HIS A 48 11.60 21.13 -17.19
CA HIS A 48 10.71 20.96 -16.03
C HIS A 48 9.38 20.28 -16.40
N ILE A 49 8.78 20.63 -17.54
CA ILE A 49 7.56 19.98 -18.03
C ILE A 49 7.80 18.49 -18.31
N ARG A 50 8.90 18.14 -19.00
CA ARG A 50 9.27 16.75 -19.29
C ARG A 50 9.56 15.92 -18.04
N HIS A 51 9.99 16.55 -16.96
CA HIS A 51 10.21 15.90 -15.66
C HIS A 51 8.95 15.89 -14.76
N GLY A 52 7.75 16.14 -15.31
CA GLY A 52 6.48 16.05 -14.58
C GLY A 52 6.11 17.30 -13.77
N ASN A 53 6.87 18.39 -13.87
CA ASN A 53 6.61 19.63 -13.13
C ASN A 53 5.73 20.64 -13.89
N GLY A 54 4.96 20.20 -14.88
CA GLY A 54 4.12 21.06 -15.72
C GLY A 54 3.08 21.88 -14.93
N GLY A 55 2.61 21.36 -13.79
CA GLY A 55 1.68 22.07 -12.90
C GLY A 55 2.27 23.33 -12.28
N PHE A 56 3.55 23.30 -11.88
CA PHE A 56 4.26 24.47 -11.34
C PHE A 56 4.48 25.55 -12.41
N VAL A 57 4.78 25.12 -13.64
CA VAL A 57 4.91 26.04 -14.79
C VAL A 57 3.59 26.72 -15.08
N LEU A 58 2.48 25.99 -15.09
CA LEU A 58 1.16 26.57 -15.28
C LEU A 58 0.78 27.51 -14.12
N GLU A 59 0.98 27.13 -12.86
CA GLU A 59 0.66 28.01 -11.72
C GLU A 59 1.47 29.31 -11.76
N GLY A 60 2.78 29.23 -12.05
CA GLY A 60 3.63 30.41 -12.26
C GLY A 60 3.11 31.31 -13.38
N ILE A 61 2.76 30.75 -14.54
CA ILE A 61 2.17 31.54 -15.64
C ILE A 61 0.83 32.15 -15.22
N ARG A 62 0.00 31.41 -14.48
CA ARG A 62 -1.30 31.88 -14.02
C ARG A 62 -1.19 33.15 -13.16
N GLN A 63 -0.17 33.27 -12.32
CA GLN A 63 0.06 34.44 -11.47
C GLN A 63 0.29 35.72 -12.29
N HIS A 64 0.79 35.58 -13.52
CA HIS A 64 1.15 36.67 -14.42
C HIS A 64 0.19 36.86 -15.60
N PHE A 65 -0.86 36.04 -15.75
CA PHE A 65 -1.70 36.04 -16.95
C PHE A 65 -2.99 36.89 -16.86
N LYS A 66 -3.72 36.88 -15.74
CA LYS A 66 -5.10 37.42 -15.71
C LYS A 66 -5.22 38.95 -15.57
N TYR A 67 -4.37 39.60 -14.77
CA TYR A 67 -4.51 41.02 -14.41
C TYR A 67 -3.25 41.86 -14.72
N LYS A 68 -2.45 41.44 -15.70
CA LYS A 68 -1.19 42.10 -16.09
C LYS A 68 -1.36 42.85 -17.42
N PRO A 69 -0.45 43.79 -17.75
CA PRO A 69 -0.53 44.57 -18.99
C PRO A 69 -0.58 43.69 -20.25
N PRO A 70 -1.15 44.18 -21.37
CA PRO A 70 -1.26 43.41 -22.62
C PRO A 70 0.05 42.79 -23.10
N ALA A 71 1.18 43.51 -22.98
CA ALA A 71 2.50 43.00 -23.34
C ALA A 71 2.90 41.75 -22.53
N THR A 72 2.58 41.72 -21.24
CA THR A 72 2.82 40.55 -20.37
C THR A 72 1.92 39.39 -20.76
N GLN A 73 0.66 39.66 -21.08
CA GLN A 73 -0.29 38.62 -21.51
C GLN A 73 0.14 37.96 -22.82
N ILE A 74 0.60 38.74 -23.80
CA ILE A 74 1.14 38.25 -25.07
C ILE A 74 2.39 37.40 -24.81
N CYS A 75 3.32 37.87 -23.98
CA CYS A 75 4.51 37.11 -23.60
C CYS A 75 4.14 35.75 -22.99
N MET A 76 3.19 35.71 -22.04
CA MET A 76 2.76 34.45 -21.42
C MET A 76 2.12 33.49 -22.44
N ILE A 77 1.32 33.97 -23.39
CA ILE A 77 0.73 33.12 -24.45
C ILE A 77 1.82 32.59 -25.38
N THR A 78 2.81 33.40 -25.73
CA THR A 78 3.94 32.97 -26.57
C THR A 78 4.79 31.92 -25.84
N VAL A 79 5.04 32.07 -24.54
CA VAL A 79 5.74 31.06 -23.73
C VAL A 79 4.93 29.76 -23.67
N MET A 80 3.61 29.83 -23.44
CA MET A 80 2.76 28.64 -23.49
C MET A 80 2.83 27.95 -24.86
N ASP A 81 2.76 28.71 -25.95
CA ASP A 81 2.81 28.18 -27.32
C ASP A 81 4.14 27.46 -27.59
N GLN A 82 5.27 28.05 -27.19
CA GLN A 82 6.58 27.43 -27.33
C GLN A 82 6.73 26.17 -26.46
N CYS A 83 6.26 26.22 -25.21
CA CYS A 83 6.27 25.05 -24.34
C CYS A 83 5.42 23.92 -24.94
N VAL A 84 4.23 24.21 -25.45
CA VAL A 84 3.36 23.22 -26.13
C VAL A 84 4.03 22.62 -27.37
N ILE A 85 4.74 23.42 -28.16
CA ILE A 85 5.44 22.93 -29.37
C ILE A 85 6.64 22.04 -29.01
N GLN A 86 7.35 22.34 -27.92
CA GLN A 86 8.64 21.68 -27.58
C GLN A 86 8.53 20.55 -26.54
N SER A 87 7.49 20.54 -25.71
CA SER A 87 7.32 19.54 -24.63
C SER A 87 6.48 18.32 -25.02
N GLY A 88 5.79 18.36 -26.17
CA GLY A 88 4.94 17.26 -26.65
C GLY A 88 3.49 17.33 -26.16
N PRO A 89 2.68 16.28 -26.41
CA PRO A 89 1.22 16.30 -26.24
C PRO A 89 0.77 16.47 -24.78
N GLN A 90 1.59 16.01 -23.82
CA GLN A 90 1.28 16.02 -22.39
C GLN A 90 0.93 17.42 -21.87
N PHE A 91 1.69 18.44 -22.27
CA PHE A 91 1.44 19.83 -21.85
C PHE A 91 0.21 20.44 -22.56
N ALA A 92 -0.07 20.01 -23.80
CA ALA A 92 -1.26 20.42 -24.52
C ALA A 92 -2.55 19.87 -23.88
N VAL A 93 -2.51 18.64 -23.34
CA VAL A 93 -3.63 18.05 -22.59
C VAL A 93 -3.87 18.83 -21.29
N MET A 94 -2.82 19.17 -20.54
CA MET A 94 -2.94 19.97 -19.30
C MET A 94 -3.58 21.35 -19.55
N LEU A 95 -3.26 22.00 -20.69
CA LEU A 95 -3.86 23.27 -21.09
C LEU A 95 -5.30 23.14 -21.60
N SER A 96 -5.69 21.94 -22.05
CA SER A 96 -7.04 21.65 -22.51
C SER A 96 -8.05 21.37 -21.38
N GLY A 97 -7.58 21.22 -20.14
CA GLY A 97 -8.44 21.06 -18.96
C GLY A 97 -9.34 22.28 -18.71
N ASP A 98 -10.51 22.04 -18.10
CA ASP A 98 -11.59 23.04 -17.98
C ASP A 98 -11.16 24.33 -17.26
N LYS A 99 -10.23 24.26 -16.29
CA LYS A 99 -9.69 25.44 -15.59
C LYS A 99 -8.94 26.41 -16.51
N TRP A 100 -8.15 25.88 -17.45
CA TRP A 100 -7.33 26.68 -18.36
C TRP A 100 -8.12 27.15 -19.57
N THR A 101 -9.00 26.30 -20.11
CA THR A 101 -9.91 26.71 -21.18
C THR A 101 -10.85 27.83 -20.71
N ASP A 102 -11.38 27.75 -19.49
CA ASP A 102 -12.14 28.85 -18.87
C ASP A 102 -11.33 30.14 -18.70
N ARG A 103 -10.05 30.01 -18.32
CA ARG A 103 -9.17 31.15 -18.08
C ARG A 103 -8.84 31.86 -19.39
N LEU A 104 -8.48 31.11 -20.42
CA LEU A 104 -8.24 31.62 -21.78
C LEU A 104 -9.50 32.31 -22.32
N PHE A 105 -10.67 31.67 -22.15
CA PHE A 105 -11.95 32.27 -22.54
C PHE A 105 -12.24 33.58 -21.80
N LYS A 106 -12.07 33.61 -20.47
CA LYS A 106 -12.29 34.80 -19.66
C LYS A 106 -11.35 35.94 -20.04
N VAL A 107 -10.05 35.67 -20.20
CA VAL A 107 -9.06 36.70 -20.59
C VAL A 107 -9.36 37.24 -21.99
N ALA A 108 -9.66 36.36 -22.96
CA ALA A 108 -10.06 36.80 -24.30
C ALA A 108 -11.34 37.65 -24.29
N LYS A 109 -12.28 37.36 -23.38
CA LYS A 109 -13.53 38.10 -23.24
C LYS A 109 -13.38 39.45 -22.52
N THR A 110 -12.49 39.54 -21.53
CA THR A 110 -12.35 40.72 -20.68
C THR A 110 -11.23 41.67 -21.09
N THR A 111 -10.32 41.26 -21.97
CA THR A 111 -9.21 42.13 -22.40
C THR A 111 -9.70 43.28 -23.29
N SER A 112 -9.13 44.47 -23.08
CA SER A 112 -9.35 45.64 -23.93
C SER A 112 -8.44 45.67 -25.15
N SER A 113 -7.41 44.81 -25.20
CA SER A 113 -6.47 44.71 -26.32
C SER A 113 -6.94 43.68 -27.34
N ALA A 114 -7.19 44.12 -28.58
CA ALA A 114 -7.47 43.22 -29.70
C ALA A 114 -6.31 42.26 -29.96
N GLU A 115 -5.07 42.71 -29.79
CA GLU A 115 -3.87 41.90 -30.03
C GLU A 115 -3.78 40.69 -29.10
N VAL A 116 -4.10 40.87 -27.81
CA VAL A 116 -4.14 39.77 -26.83
C VAL A 116 -5.24 38.77 -27.19
N ARG A 117 -6.44 39.27 -27.46
CA ARG A 117 -7.60 38.45 -27.81
C ARG A 117 -7.32 37.61 -29.06
N ASP A 118 -6.79 38.25 -30.10
CA ASP A 118 -6.55 37.62 -31.39
C ASP A 118 -5.41 36.60 -31.30
N LYS A 119 -4.36 36.88 -30.50
CA LYS A 119 -3.28 35.93 -30.20
C LYS A 119 -3.82 34.67 -29.49
N ILE A 120 -4.68 34.82 -28.47
CA ILE A 120 -5.30 33.67 -27.77
C ILE A 120 -6.07 32.79 -28.76
N MET A 121 -6.95 33.39 -29.58
CA MET A 121 -7.77 32.64 -30.53
C MET A 121 -6.90 31.91 -31.57
N CYS A 122 -5.91 32.59 -32.16
CA CYS A 122 -4.97 31.99 -33.10
C CYS A 122 -4.21 30.80 -32.48
N THR A 123 -3.68 30.98 -31.27
CA THR A 123 -2.89 29.95 -30.57
C THR A 123 -3.75 28.73 -30.21
N VAL A 124 -4.97 28.92 -29.71
CA VAL A 124 -5.90 27.81 -29.41
C VAL A 124 -6.30 27.05 -30.69
N ILE A 125 -6.55 27.77 -31.80
CA ILE A 125 -6.84 27.12 -33.10
C ILE A 125 -5.63 26.27 -33.54
N LYS A 126 -4.40 26.78 -33.39
CA LYS A 126 -3.18 26.02 -33.71
C LYS A 126 -3.04 24.79 -32.82
N TRP A 127 -3.26 24.89 -31.51
CA TRP A 127 -3.19 23.75 -30.60
C TRP A 127 -4.23 22.68 -30.92
N TYR A 128 -5.45 23.08 -31.29
CA TYR A 128 -6.46 22.13 -31.75
C TYR A 128 -6.08 21.47 -33.08
N GLN A 129 -5.51 22.23 -34.03
CA GLN A 129 -5.02 21.67 -35.31
C GLN A 129 -3.83 20.71 -35.14
N LEU A 130 -3.04 20.86 -34.07
CA LEU A 130 -1.87 20.04 -33.80
C LEU A 130 -2.20 18.78 -32.97
N TYR A 131 -3.09 18.90 -31.98
CA TYR A 131 -3.28 17.85 -30.97
C TYR A 131 -4.72 17.34 -30.85
N HIS A 132 -5.68 17.94 -31.57
CA HIS A 132 -7.08 17.48 -31.64
C HIS A 132 -7.81 17.27 -30.30
N THR A 133 -7.38 17.90 -29.20
CA THR A 133 -7.96 17.64 -27.88
C THR A 133 -9.40 18.16 -27.73
N ASN A 134 -10.23 17.38 -27.04
CA ASN A 134 -11.64 17.69 -26.80
C ASN A 134 -11.84 19.03 -26.04
N GLY A 135 -10.94 19.38 -25.13
CA GLY A 135 -10.98 20.65 -24.39
C GLY A 135 -10.77 21.89 -25.27
N HIS A 136 -9.80 21.83 -26.21
CA HIS A 136 -9.61 22.92 -27.18
C HIS A 136 -10.77 23.01 -28.19
N GLN A 137 -11.35 21.87 -28.58
CA GLN A 137 -12.56 21.85 -29.41
C GLN A 137 -13.75 22.54 -28.72
N ARG A 138 -14.01 22.21 -27.44
CA ARG A 138 -15.03 22.86 -26.62
C ARG A 138 -14.77 24.37 -26.51
N LEU A 139 -13.52 24.78 -26.30
CA LEU A 139 -13.16 26.20 -26.22
C LEU A 139 -13.39 26.94 -27.55
N ILE A 140 -13.06 26.32 -28.68
CA ILE A 140 -13.33 26.86 -30.02
C ILE A 140 -14.84 27.04 -30.24
N GLN A 141 -15.65 26.04 -29.88
CA GLN A 141 -17.11 26.16 -29.95
C GLN A 141 -17.63 27.29 -29.07
N ARG A 142 -17.06 27.47 -27.86
CA ARG A 142 -17.42 28.59 -26.97
C ARG A 142 -17.03 29.94 -27.55
N PHE A 143 -15.91 30.06 -28.25
CA PHE A 143 -15.56 31.30 -28.97
C PHE A 143 -16.58 31.61 -30.07
N GLN A 144 -16.97 30.61 -30.86
CA GLN A 144 -17.97 30.76 -31.92
C GLN A 144 -19.35 31.17 -31.39
N GLN A 145 -19.79 30.57 -30.29
CA GLN A 145 -21.12 30.80 -29.70
C GLN A 145 -21.20 32.07 -28.84
N SER A 146 -20.07 32.73 -28.57
CA SER A 146 -20.02 33.92 -27.72
C SER A 146 -20.55 35.16 -28.44
N ARG A 147 -21.51 35.87 -27.82
CA ARG A 147 -22.03 37.14 -28.35
C ARG A 147 -20.98 38.25 -28.50
N VAL A 148 -19.87 38.18 -27.75
CA VAL A 148 -18.80 39.20 -27.74
C VAL A 148 -17.60 38.76 -28.56
N LEU A 149 -17.33 37.46 -28.61
CA LEU A 149 -16.13 36.91 -29.25
C LEU A 149 -16.40 36.21 -30.59
N GLY A 150 -17.66 35.92 -30.91
CA GLY A 150 -18.05 35.18 -32.11
C GLY A 150 -17.67 35.88 -33.41
N GLU A 151 -17.95 37.18 -33.54
CA GLU A 151 -17.57 37.96 -34.73
C GLU A 151 -16.04 38.11 -34.87
N PRO A 152 -15.27 38.50 -33.82
CA PRO A 152 -13.80 38.47 -33.87
C PRO A 152 -13.24 37.09 -34.24
N PHE A 153 -13.80 36.02 -33.66
CA PHE A 153 -13.36 34.65 -33.92
C PHE A 153 -13.62 34.24 -35.38
N GLN A 154 -14.80 34.53 -35.94
CA GLN A 154 -15.11 34.23 -37.33
C GLN A 154 -14.19 34.98 -38.31
N ASN A 155 -13.83 36.23 -38.00
CA ASN A 155 -12.89 37.01 -38.80
C ASN A 155 -11.47 36.41 -38.79
N ILE A 156 -10.98 35.98 -37.62
CA ILE A 156 -9.67 35.32 -37.48
C ILE A 156 -9.67 33.96 -38.17
N PHE A 157 -10.69 33.15 -37.93
CA PHE A 157 -10.82 31.82 -38.51
C PHE A 157 -10.89 31.88 -40.04
N SER A 158 -11.66 32.84 -40.59
CA SER A 158 -11.72 33.11 -42.03
C SER A 158 -10.39 33.61 -42.60
N LYS A 159 -9.65 34.43 -41.84
CA LYS A 159 -8.32 34.90 -42.24
C LYS A 159 -7.32 33.74 -42.28
N MET A 160 -7.32 32.87 -41.26
CA MET A 160 -6.48 31.67 -41.23
C MET A 160 -6.83 30.63 -42.31
N LEU A 161 -8.10 30.52 -42.69
CA LEU A 161 -8.56 29.70 -43.81
C LEU A 161 -8.12 30.28 -45.17
N LYS A 162 -8.22 31.60 -45.34
CA LYS A 162 -7.73 32.31 -46.54
C LYS A 162 -6.22 32.20 -46.71
N ASP A 163 -5.46 32.28 -45.61
CA ASP A 163 -4.01 32.09 -45.64
C ASP A 163 -3.59 30.64 -45.98
N LYS A 164 -4.50 29.66 -45.83
CA LYS A 164 -4.30 28.25 -46.26
C LYS A 164 -4.79 27.94 -47.69
N GLN A 165 -5.55 28.82 -48.36
CA GLN A 165 -6.19 28.54 -49.66
C GLN A 165 -5.83 29.56 -50.77
N GLN A 166 -4.79 29.26 -51.53
CA GLN A 166 -4.75 29.48 -53.00
C GLN A 166 -5.50 28.31 -53.70
N PRO A 167 -6.13 28.52 -54.86
CA PRO A 167 -7.59 28.56 -54.94
C PRO A 167 -8.24 27.32 -55.57
N ALA A 168 -9.45 26.94 -55.10
CA ALA A 168 -10.65 26.77 -55.94
C ALA A 168 -11.92 26.45 -55.11
N ASN A 169 -12.90 27.35 -55.24
CA ASN A 169 -14.36 27.18 -55.24
C ASN A 169 -15.17 26.78 -53.97
N ASN A 170 -16.13 27.67 -53.69
CA ASN A 170 -17.37 27.59 -52.89
C ASN A 170 -17.29 27.57 -51.32
N PRO A 171 -17.62 28.70 -50.65
CA PRO A 171 -17.57 28.82 -49.18
C PRO A 171 -18.68 28.11 -48.39
N GLN A 172 -19.66 27.47 -49.04
CA GLN A 172 -20.85 26.93 -48.36
C GLN A 172 -21.00 25.41 -48.36
N GLN A 173 -19.99 24.66 -48.83
CA GLN A 173 -20.00 23.18 -48.82
C GLN A 173 -18.92 22.53 -47.94
N ASN A 174 -18.06 23.30 -47.26
CA ASN A 174 -16.94 22.76 -46.48
C ASN A 174 -17.25 22.44 -45.00
N PHE A 175 -18.52 22.42 -44.59
CA PHE A 175 -18.87 21.91 -43.25
C PHE A 175 -19.11 20.40 -43.22
N ALA A 176 -19.25 19.74 -44.38
CA ALA A 176 -19.52 18.30 -44.47
C ALA A 176 -18.31 17.45 -44.93
N SER A 177 -17.22 18.08 -45.41
CA SER A 177 -16.05 17.40 -45.98
C SER A 177 -14.93 17.08 -44.98
N LEU A 178 -15.09 17.40 -43.70
CA LEU A 178 -14.16 16.91 -42.66
C LEU A 178 -14.42 15.45 -42.25
N ASN A 179 -15.49 14.83 -42.77
CA ASN A 179 -15.82 13.43 -42.49
C ASN A 179 -15.38 12.43 -43.56
N ASN A 180 -14.70 12.84 -44.64
CA ASN A 180 -14.26 11.86 -45.64
C ASN A 180 -13.14 12.34 -46.57
N THR A 181 -11.89 12.11 -46.18
CA THR A 181 -10.65 11.83 -46.96
C THR A 181 -9.50 11.89 -45.95
N ASN A 182 -8.65 10.88 -45.69
CA ASN A 182 -7.94 10.00 -46.61
C ASN A 182 -7.65 8.63 -45.97
N ARG A 183 -7.74 7.56 -46.75
CA ARG A 183 -7.52 6.16 -46.32
C ARG A 183 -6.05 5.77 -46.08
N ASN A 184 -5.18 6.75 -45.86
CA ASN A 184 -3.75 6.60 -45.54
C ASN A 184 -3.32 7.28 -44.21
N ASP A 185 -4.23 7.94 -43.46
CA ASP A 185 -3.96 8.58 -42.15
C ASP A 185 -4.21 7.65 -40.94
N ILE A 186 -4.31 6.33 -41.18
CA ILE A 186 -4.56 5.31 -40.14
C ILE A 186 -3.41 5.24 -39.11
N LEU A 187 -2.26 5.85 -39.41
CA LEU A 187 -1.12 5.97 -38.50
C LEU A 187 -1.24 7.12 -37.48
N ASP A 188 -2.11 8.12 -37.68
CA ASP A 188 -2.20 9.30 -36.81
C ASP A 188 -3.40 9.29 -35.85
N THR A 189 -4.35 8.35 -36.03
CA THR A 189 -5.55 8.24 -35.18
C THR A 189 -5.35 7.35 -33.95
N GLU A 190 -4.54 6.31 -34.06
CA GLU A 190 -4.22 5.39 -32.95
C GLU A 190 -3.29 6.04 -31.90
N GLU A 191 -2.22 6.72 -32.35
CA GLU A 191 -1.31 7.43 -31.46
C GLU A 191 -1.99 8.63 -30.78
N ALA A 192 -2.87 9.36 -31.48
CA ALA A 192 -3.62 10.47 -30.89
C ALA A 192 -4.54 10.01 -29.74
N ILE A 193 -5.22 8.87 -29.89
CA ILE A 193 -6.07 8.29 -28.85
C ILE A 193 -5.24 7.82 -27.66
N LEU A 194 -4.07 7.21 -27.90
CA LEU A 194 -3.15 6.81 -26.84
C LEU A 194 -2.62 8.02 -26.05
N LEU A 195 -2.28 9.12 -26.74
CA LEU A 195 -1.77 10.34 -26.12
C LEU A 195 -2.84 11.09 -25.30
N GLU A 196 -4.09 11.09 -25.77
CA GLU A 196 -5.23 11.64 -25.01
C GLU A 196 -5.48 10.82 -23.74
N CYS A 197 -5.50 9.49 -23.87
CA CYS A 197 -5.62 8.58 -22.73
C CYS A 197 -4.46 8.76 -21.72
N GLN A 198 -3.23 8.91 -22.20
CA GLN A 198 -2.07 9.12 -21.34
C GLN A 198 -2.10 10.48 -20.63
N GLY A 199 -2.60 11.53 -21.28
CA GLY A 199 -2.68 12.88 -20.70
C GLY A 199 -3.73 13.00 -19.59
N ASP A 200 -4.89 12.38 -19.76
CA ASP A 200 -5.93 12.35 -18.71
C ASP A 200 -5.53 11.45 -17.55
N LEU A 201 -4.87 10.31 -17.85
CA LEU A 201 -4.28 9.44 -16.84
C LEU A 201 -3.23 10.19 -16.01
N ALA A 202 -2.32 10.93 -16.66
CA ALA A 202 -1.32 11.75 -15.97
C ALA A 202 -1.96 12.87 -15.13
N SER A 203 -3.09 13.42 -15.59
CA SER A 203 -3.85 14.43 -14.84
C SER A 203 -4.51 13.83 -13.60
N LEU A 204 -5.01 12.60 -13.69
CA LEU A 204 -5.53 11.84 -12.55
C LEU A 204 -4.43 11.43 -11.58
N GLU A 205 -3.30 10.92 -12.08
CA GLU A 205 -2.10 10.59 -11.29
C GLU A 205 -1.58 11.84 -10.54
N TYR A 206 -1.56 13.01 -11.18
CA TYR A 206 -1.19 14.27 -10.53
C TYR A 206 -2.14 14.68 -9.40
N ILE A 207 -3.45 14.48 -9.55
CA ILE A 207 -4.44 14.72 -8.50
C ILE A 207 -4.21 13.77 -7.31
N LEU A 208 -3.85 12.52 -7.58
CA LEU A 208 -3.52 11.53 -6.54
C LEU A 208 -2.24 11.91 -5.77
N GLU A 209 -1.28 12.53 -6.44
CA GLU A 209 -0.04 13.00 -5.83
C GLU A 209 -0.21 14.31 -5.02
N HIS A 210 -1.29 15.07 -5.26
CA HIS A 210 -1.53 16.39 -4.64
C HIS A 210 -2.93 16.47 -3.98
N PRO A 211 -3.10 15.95 -2.74
CA PRO A 211 -4.41 15.79 -2.07
C PRO A 211 -5.19 17.08 -1.78
N SER A 212 -4.57 18.26 -1.92
CA SER A 212 -5.23 19.56 -1.76
C SER A 212 -6.14 19.95 -2.94
N VAL A 213 -6.14 19.17 -4.03
CA VAL A 213 -6.87 19.42 -5.30
C VAL A 213 -8.04 18.44 -5.51
N LEU A 214 -8.43 17.68 -4.48
CA LEU A 214 -9.55 16.73 -4.48
C LEU A 214 -10.92 17.45 -4.63
N ALA A 215 -11.27 17.87 -5.85
CA ALA A 215 -12.60 18.41 -6.18
C ALA A 215 -13.02 18.32 -7.65
N ASP A 216 -12.17 17.86 -8.59
CA ASP A 216 -12.54 17.74 -10.01
C ASP A 216 -13.14 16.35 -10.32
N LYS A 217 -14.48 16.26 -10.31
CA LYS A 217 -15.22 15.04 -10.69
C LYS A 217 -15.23 14.80 -12.22
N GLU A 218 -14.90 15.82 -13.01
CA GLU A 218 -14.95 15.78 -14.47
C GLU A 218 -13.81 14.93 -15.06
N ILE A 219 -12.56 15.12 -14.58
CA ILE A 219 -11.37 14.36 -15.02
C ILE A 219 -11.52 12.86 -14.76
N VAL A 220 -12.15 12.50 -13.64
CA VAL A 220 -12.39 11.11 -13.24
C VAL A 220 -13.41 10.44 -14.17
N GLN A 221 -14.45 11.18 -14.54
CA GLN A 221 -15.46 10.70 -15.47
C GLN A 221 -14.90 10.55 -16.89
N GLU A 222 -14.03 11.46 -17.31
CA GLU A 222 -13.29 11.38 -18.58
C GLU A 222 -12.32 10.17 -18.59
N CYS A 223 -11.54 9.97 -17.52
CA CYS A 223 -10.69 8.78 -17.36
C CYS A 223 -11.46 7.46 -17.42
N LYS A 224 -12.67 7.40 -16.83
CA LYS A 224 -13.56 6.24 -16.90
C LYS A 224 -14.06 5.99 -18.32
N GLN A 225 -14.40 7.06 -19.06
CA GLN A 225 -14.81 6.96 -20.47
C GLN A 225 -13.66 6.50 -21.36
N HIS A 226 -12.45 6.98 -21.14
CA HIS A 226 -11.23 6.59 -21.86
C HIS A 226 -10.80 5.16 -21.57
N LYS A 227 -10.89 4.69 -20.32
CA LYS A 227 -10.73 3.27 -19.97
C LYS A 227 -11.73 2.38 -20.72
N LEU A 228 -13.01 2.76 -20.74
CA LEU A 228 -14.05 2.03 -21.47
C LEU A 228 -13.84 2.06 -22.99
N ALA A 229 -13.33 3.17 -23.53
CA ALA A 229 -12.96 3.26 -24.94
C ALA A 229 -11.79 2.32 -25.27
N CYS A 230 -10.74 2.28 -24.45
CA CYS A 230 -9.61 1.37 -24.61
C CYS A 230 -10.05 -0.11 -24.59
N ILE A 231 -10.94 -0.48 -23.66
CA ILE A 231 -11.50 -1.84 -23.57
C ILE A 231 -12.28 -2.18 -24.86
N ARG A 232 -13.15 -1.28 -25.33
CA ARG A 232 -13.93 -1.49 -26.56
C ARG A 232 -13.05 -1.60 -27.81
N MET A 233 -11.95 -0.86 -27.86
CA MET A 233 -10.96 -0.90 -28.96
C MET A 233 -10.14 -2.20 -28.93
N LEU A 234 -9.86 -2.72 -27.73
CA LEU A 234 -9.23 -4.03 -27.57
C LEU A 234 -10.18 -5.17 -27.97
N GLU A 235 -11.46 -5.06 -27.60
CA GLU A 235 -12.51 -6.04 -27.90
C GLU A 235 -12.93 -6.07 -29.37
N SER A 236 -12.80 -4.97 -30.12
CA SER A 236 -13.15 -4.93 -31.55
C SER A 236 -12.15 -5.69 -32.43
N GLY A 237 -10.92 -5.89 -31.96
CA GLY A 237 -9.85 -6.56 -32.72
C GLY A 237 -9.26 -5.73 -33.88
N ASP A 238 -9.81 -4.55 -34.17
CA ASP A 238 -9.38 -3.65 -35.25
C ASP A 238 -8.06 -2.92 -34.94
N HIS A 239 -7.65 -2.87 -33.66
CA HIS A 239 -6.48 -2.13 -33.15
C HIS A 239 -5.38 -3.07 -32.58
N SER A 240 -5.14 -4.21 -33.23
CA SER A 240 -4.18 -5.21 -32.74
C SER A 240 -2.73 -4.70 -32.64
N ARG A 241 -2.41 -3.61 -33.33
CA ARG A 241 -1.06 -3.03 -33.38
C ARG A 241 -0.66 -2.29 -32.11
N ILE A 242 -1.64 -1.65 -31.45
CA ILE A 242 -1.47 -0.92 -30.17
C ILE A 242 -2.06 -1.68 -28.97
N GLY A 243 -2.41 -2.97 -29.15
CA GLY A 243 -3.09 -3.77 -28.13
C GLY A 243 -2.34 -3.87 -26.79
N ASN A 244 -1.01 -3.95 -26.82
CA ASN A 244 -0.19 -3.97 -25.61
C ASN A 244 -0.22 -2.63 -24.86
N GLU A 245 -0.25 -1.52 -25.60
CA GLU A 245 -0.29 -0.15 -25.04
C GLU A 245 -1.68 0.16 -24.49
N LEU A 246 -2.74 -0.29 -25.17
CA LEU A 246 -4.12 -0.25 -24.67
C LEU A 246 -4.28 -1.08 -23.38
N MET A 247 -3.69 -2.28 -23.30
CA MET A 247 -3.72 -3.09 -22.08
C MET A 247 -3.00 -2.40 -20.92
N SER A 248 -1.82 -1.83 -21.16
CA SER A 248 -1.07 -1.07 -20.15
C SER A 248 -1.84 0.17 -19.67
N LEU A 249 -2.51 0.88 -20.59
CA LEU A 249 -3.38 2.01 -20.23
C LEU A 249 -4.59 1.56 -19.42
N ILE A 250 -5.25 0.47 -19.78
CA ILE A 250 -6.39 -0.07 -19.04
C ILE A 250 -5.98 -0.42 -17.61
N GLU A 251 -4.82 -1.05 -17.44
CA GLU A 251 -4.27 -1.41 -16.11
C GLU A 251 -3.99 -0.15 -15.29
N ARG A 252 -3.26 0.82 -15.83
CA ARG A 252 -2.94 2.07 -15.13
C ARG A 252 -4.17 2.92 -14.82
N PHE A 253 -5.16 3.01 -15.72
CA PHE A 253 -6.44 3.64 -15.42
C PHE A 253 -7.19 2.92 -14.31
N THR A 254 -7.10 1.60 -14.24
CA THR A 254 -7.74 0.80 -13.18
C THR A 254 -7.09 1.08 -11.83
N GLU A 255 -5.76 1.15 -11.78
CA GLU A 255 -5.02 1.50 -10.57
C GLU A 255 -5.30 2.94 -10.14
N ALA A 256 -5.21 3.91 -11.05
CA ALA A 256 -5.43 5.32 -10.75
C ALA A 256 -6.88 5.62 -10.33
N LEU A 257 -7.89 5.05 -11.01
CA LEU A 257 -9.29 5.21 -10.61
C LEU A 257 -9.59 4.53 -9.27
N SER A 258 -8.99 3.34 -9.01
CA SER A 258 -9.15 2.66 -7.72
C SER A 258 -8.51 3.44 -6.56
N LEU A 259 -7.33 4.04 -6.79
CA LEU A 259 -6.69 4.92 -5.84
C LEU A 259 -7.51 6.19 -5.60
N TYR A 260 -8.11 6.75 -6.66
CA TYR A 260 -9.00 7.91 -6.54
C TYR A 260 -10.27 7.58 -5.75
N GLU A 261 -10.93 6.46 -6.02
CA GLU A 261 -12.09 5.96 -5.23
C GLU A 261 -11.70 5.80 -3.75
N ALA A 262 -10.52 5.26 -3.47
CA ALA A 262 -10.01 5.08 -2.11
C ALA A 262 -9.68 6.41 -1.41
N MET A 263 -9.26 7.44 -2.15
CA MET A 263 -8.93 8.77 -1.61
C MET A 263 -10.14 9.70 -1.48
N ALA A 264 -11.10 9.61 -2.40
CA ALA A 264 -12.29 10.47 -2.45
C ALA A 264 -13.46 9.94 -1.60
N GLY A 265 -13.48 8.64 -1.27
CA GLY A 265 -14.48 8.05 -0.38
C GLY A 265 -15.89 7.93 -0.98
N PHE A 266 -16.02 8.01 -2.30
CA PHE A 266 -17.28 7.80 -3.04
C PHE A 266 -17.03 6.73 -4.13
N ASP A 267 -17.93 5.75 -4.20
CA ASP A 267 -17.88 4.66 -5.19
C ASP A 267 -18.22 5.22 -6.58
N ILE A 268 -17.28 5.15 -7.51
CA ILE A 268 -17.48 5.61 -8.89
C ILE A 268 -18.04 4.47 -9.76
N GLY A 269 -18.34 3.31 -9.15
CA GLY A 269 -19.16 2.24 -9.70
C GLY A 269 -18.40 1.22 -10.55
N ASP A 270 -17.07 1.14 -10.42
CA ASP A 270 -16.25 0.18 -11.20
C ASP A 270 -15.84 -1.07 -10.39
N GLY A 271 -15.78 -0.98 -9.05
CA GLY A 271 -15.22 -2.02 -8.20
C GLY A 271 -16.04 -3.32 -8.07
N GLN A 272 -17.37 -3.25 -8.05
CA GLN A 272 -18.21 -4.46 -7.90
C GLN A 272 -18.64 -5.06 -9.24
N SER A 273 -18.94 -4.22 -10.22
CA SER A 273 -19.49 -4.62 -11.52
C SER A 273 -18.45 -5.27 -12.44
N SER A 274 -17.18 -4.87 -12.32
CA SER A 274 -16.08 -5.41 -13.13
C SER A 274 -15.51 -6.70 -12.51
N LYS A 275 -15.56 -6.82 -11.18
CA LYS A 275 -15.18 -8.05 -10.44
C LYS A 275 -16.19 -9.19 -10.63
N ARG A 276 -17.50 -8.88 -10.69
CA ARG A 276 -18.56 -9.88 -11.00
C ARG A 276 -18.49 -10.38 -12.44
N ARG A 277 -18.09 -9.54 -13.42
CA ARG A 277 -17.89 -9.94 -14.82
C ARG A 277 -16.65 -10.81 -15.06
N ALA A 278 -15.60 -10.65 -14.25
CA ALA A 278 -14.40 -11.50 -14.32
C ALA A 278 -14.60 -12.90 -13.72
N LEU A 279 -15.59 -13.06 -12.81
CA LEU A 279 -15.81 -14.30 -12.06
C LEU A 279 -16.89 -15.23 -12.63
N GLY A 280 -17.65 -14.80 -13.65
CA GLY A 280 -18.51 -15.70 -14.42
C GLY A 280 -19.77 -16.22 -13.71
N ASP A 281 -20.25 -15.56 -12.66
CA ASP A 281 -21.52 -15.89 -12.02
C ASP A 281 -22.70 -15.33 -12.83
N GLU A 282 -23.39 -16.19 -13.58
CA GLU A 282 -24.74 -15.98 -14.07
C GLU A 282 -25.72 -16.59 -13.04
N ASP A 283 -26.44 -15.76 -12.27
CA ASP A 283 -27.86 -15.98 -11.93
C ASP A 283 -28.49 -14.73 -11.29
N LEU A 284 -29.75 -14.48 -11.68
CA LEU A 284 -30.52 -13.22 -11.61
C LEU A 284 -31.43 -13.10 -10.38
N ALA A 285 -31.59 -11.86 -9.87
CA ALA A 285 -32.86 -11.20 -9.45
C ALA A 285 -32.50 -9.81 -8.85
N GLU A 286 -32.63 -8.67 -9.56
CA GLU A 286 -33.80 -7.75 -9.72
C GLU A 286 -34.44 -7.29 -8.39
N THR A 287 -34.57 -5.99 -8.06
CA THR A 287 -35.25 -4.83 -8.72
C THR A 287 -34.58 -3.49 -8.29
N ASP A 288 -34.68 -2.30 -8.93
CA ASP A 288 -35.75 -1.65 -9.69
C ASP A 288 -35.21 -0.59 -10.70
N SER A 289 -35.83 -0.61 -11.90
CA SER A 289 -36.19 0.42 -12.90
C SER A 289 -35.48 1.79 -12.96
N ASP A 290 -34.83 2.08 -14.09
CA ASP A 290 -35.44 2.88 -15.18
C ASP A 290 -34.61 2.76 -16.49
N ASP A 291 -35.25 2.09 -17.47
CA ASP A 291 -35.19 2.30 -18.93
C ASP A 291 -33.96 1.88 -19.77
N ASP A 292 -33.88 0.57 -20.00
CA ASP A 292 -34.24 -0.14 -21.25
C ASP A 292 -33.69 0.26 -22.64
N ASP A 293 -33.00 1.39 -22.84
CA ASP A 293 -32.51 1.73 -24.19
C ASP A 293 -31.19 1.04 -24.57
N VAL A 294 -30.40 0.60 -23.58
CA VAL A 294 -29.07 0.00 -23.81
C VAL A 294 -29.14 -1.51 -24.06
N GLN A 295 -30.11 -2.20 -23.45
CA GLN A 295 -30.24 -3.65 -23.61
C GLN A 295 -30.74 -4.10 -24.98
N ARG A 296 -31.41 -3.20 -25.74
CA ARG A 296 -31.79 -3.46 -27.13
C ARG A 296 -30.58 -3.46 -28.07
N GLN A 297 -29.55 -2.66 -27.79
CA GLN A 297 -28.34 -2.59 -28.62
C GLN A 297 -27.36 -3.76 -28.38
N LEU A 298 -27.36 -4.34 -27.17
CA LEU A 298 -26.47 -5.46 -26.83
C LEU A 298 -26.92 -6.82 -27.40
N ARG A 299 -28.20 -6.97 -27.78
CA ARG A 299 -28.69 -8.21 -28.44
C ARG A 299 -28.20 -8.39 -29.88
N LEU A 300 -27.64 -7.36 -30.52
CA LEU A 300 -27.14 -7.42 -31.90
C LEU A 300 -25.67 -7.87 -32.03
N ARG A 301 -24.93 -8.07 -30.93
CA ARG A 301 -23.51 -8.49 -30.98
C ARG A 301 -23.22 -9.91 -30.50
N ARG A 302 -24.24 -10.68 -30.07
CA ARG A 302 -24.09 -12.14 -29.85
C ARG A 302 -24.15 -12.86 -31.21
N GLY A 303 -23.02 -12.90 -31.91
CA GLY A 303 -22.88 -13.60 -33.18
C GLY A 303 -21.43 -13.90 -33.55
N GLY A 304 -20.86 -14.95 -32.91
CA GLY A 304 -19.79 -15.77 -33.48
C GLY A 304 -18.36 -15.26 -33.42
N GLY A 305 -17.53 -15.89 -32.58
CA GLY A 305 -16.06 -15.79 -32.63
C GLY A 305 -15.40 -16.47 -31.43
N LYS A 306 -14.49 -17.42 -31.68
CA LYS A 306 -13.93 -18.37 -30.70
C LYS A 306 -13.06 -17.70 -29.62
N ARG A 307 -13.29 -18.03 -28.35
CA ARG A 307 -12.35 -17.80 -27.22
C ARG A 307 -11.06 -18.61 -27.44
N ALA A 308 -9.91 -17.96 -27.37
CA ALA A 308 -8.63 -18.62 -27.11
C ALA A 308 -8.30 -18.48 -25.60
N ASP A 309 -7.82 -19.56 -24.99
CA ASP A 309 -7.74 -19.78 -23.55
C ASP A 309 -6.71 -18.90 -22.82
N ALA A 310 -7.17 -18.14 -21.82
CA ALA A 310 -6.33 -17.32 -20.93
C ALA A 310 -5.31 -18.15 -20.12
N ALA A 311 -5.54 -19.46 -19.95
CA ALA A 311 -4.61 -20.37 -19.30
C ALA A 311 -3.34 -20.64 -20.14
N GLU A 312 -3.44 -20.57 -21.48
CA GLU A 312 -2.31 -20.85 -22.38
C GLU A 312 -1.32 -19.67 -22.42
N VAL A 313 -1.84 -18.44 -22.29
CA VAL A 313 -1.05 -17.20 -22.23
C VAL A 313 -0.24 -17.13 -20.93
N MET A 314 -0.84 -17.49 -19.80
CA MET A 314 -0.17 -17.49 -18.50
C MET A 314 0.94 -18.56 -18.41
N LYS A 315 0.71 -19.72 -19.06
CA LYS A 315 1.70 -20.79 -19.18
C LYS A 315 2.89 -20.40 -20.06
N LYS A 316 2.65 -19.65 -21.15
CA LYS A 316 3.72 -19.10 -21.99
C LYS A 316 4.58 -18.07 -21.24
N ALA A 317 3.97 -17.18 -20.47
CA ALA A 317 4.69 -16.17 -19.68
C ALA A 317 5.56 -16.81 -18.57
N GLN A 318 5.06 -17.85 -17.89
CA GLN A 318 5.86 -18.62 -16.94
C GLN A 318 7.02 -19.35 -17.62
N GLN A 319 6.80 -19.96 -18.79
CA GLN A 319 7.85 -20.62 -19.55
C GLN A 319 8.93 -19.65 -20.05
N GLU A 320 8.57 -18.44 -20.47
CA GLU A 320 9.55 -17.43 -20.89
C GLU A 320 10.41 -16.94 -19.73
N THR A 321 9.81 -16.78 -18.54
CA THR A 321 10.54 -16.37 -17.32
C THR A 321 11.51 -17.47 -16.86
N GLU A 322 11.08 -18.73 -16.93
CA GLU A 322 11.90 -19.89 -16.58
C GLU A 322 13.04 -20.11 -17.60
N ASN A 323 12.78 -19.86 -18.89
CA ASN A 323 13.81 -19.90 -19.94
C ASN A 323 14.87 -18.81 -19.76
N LEU A 324 14.47 -17.62 -19.34
CA LEU A 324 15.39 -16.50 -19.10
C LEU A 324 16.31 -16.77 -17.90
N MET A 325 15.73 -17.29 -16.80
CA MET A 325 16.48 -17.74 -15.62
C MET A 325 17.45 -18.90 -15.94
N ASN A 326 17.03 -19.85 -16.77
CA ASN A 326 17.90 -20.96 -17.19
C ASN A 326 19.04 -20.48 -18.10
N ARG A 327 18.82 -19.44 -18.92
CA ARG A 327 19.86 -18.86 -19.77
C ARG A 327 20.95 -18.17 -18.94
N GLU A 328 20.59 -17.34 -17.97
CA GLU A 328 21.56 -16.68 -17.09
C GLU A 328 22.32 -17.68 -16.20
N ARG A 329 21.63 -18.73 -15.72
CA ARG A 329 22.28 -19.82 -14.98
C ARG A 329 23.27 -20.60 -15.85
N GLY A 330 22.96 -20.80 -17.13
CA GLY A 330 23.86 -21.42 -18.11
C GLY A 330 25.10 -20.58 -18.40
N GLU A 331 24.94 -19.28 -18.61
CA GLU A 331 26.07 -18.34 -18.82
C GLU A 331 27.00 -18.30 -17.60
N THR A 332 26.42 -18.28 -16.40
CA THR A 332 27.19 -18.30 -15.14
C THR A 332 27.97 -19.61 -14.95
N GLN A 333 27.38 -20.76 -15.31
CA GLN A 333 28.07 -22.05 -15.30
C GLN A 333 29.17 -22.13 -16.34
N HIS A 334 28.95 -21.57 -17.54
CA HIS A 334 29.95 -21.54 -18.60
C HIS A 334 31.19 -20.72 -18.19
N LEU A 335 30.99 -19.54 -17.59
CA LEU A 335 32.08 -18.72 -17.07
C LEU A 335 32.86 -19.42 -15.94
N ARG A 336 32.18 -20.18 -15.07
CA ARG A 336 32.84 -21.00 -14.03
C ARG A 336 33.72 -22.10 -14.63
N LEU A 337 33.25 -22.79 -15.65
CA LEU A 337 34.02 -23.84 -16.33
C LEU A 337 35.26 -23.26 -17.03
N GLN A 338 35.13 -22.11 -17.70
CA GLN A 338 36.28 -21.42 -18.29
C GLN A 338 37.33 -21.02 -17.25
N LEU A 339 36.89 -20.57 -16.06
CA LEU A 339 37.78 -20.18 -14.98
C LEU A 339 38.54 -21.38 -14.38
N GLU A 340 37.88 -22.53 -14.28
CA GLU A 340 38.51 -23.77 -13.81
C GLU A 340 39.50 -24.32 -14.84
N GLU A 341 39.18 -24.25 -16.13
CA GLU A 341 40.09 -24.64 -17.22
C GLU A 341 41.36 -23.75 -17.24
N LEU A 342 41.20 -22.44 -17.03
CA LEU A 342 42.31 -21.50 -16.92
C LEU A 342 43.18 -21.79 -15.69
N ARG A 343 42.58 -22.19 -14.56
CA ARG A 343 43.33 -22.61 -13.36
C ARG A 343 44.16 -23.87 -13.60
N GLN A 344 43.58 -24.91 -14.20
CA GLN A 344 44.32 -26.12 -14.55
C GLN A 344 45.48 -25.84 -15.51
N LYS A 345 45.26 -25.01 -16.55
CA LYS A 345 46.33 -24.60 -17.47
C LYS A 345 47.46 -23.86 -16.74
N HIS A 346 47.13 -23.01 -15.77
CA HIS A 346 48.13 -22.31 -14.97
C HIS A 346 48.96 -23.28 -14.11
N GLU A 347 48.31 -24.23 -13.47
CA GLU A 347 48.97 -25.25 -12.64
C GLU A 347 49.88 -26.17 -13.47
N ASP A 348 49.42 -26.60 -14.65
CA ASP A 348 50.22 -27.40 -15.59
C ASP A 348 51.46 -26.65 -16.09
N LEU A 349 51.31 -25.36 -16.45
CA LEU A 349 52.44 -24.51 -16.84
C LEU A 349 53.44 -24.33 -15.70
N GLN A 350 52.94 -24.17 -14.47
CA GLN A 350 53.78 -24.05 -13.28
C GLN A 350 54.56 -25.33 -12.98
N ASN A 351 53.93 -26.49 -13.17
CA ASN A 351 54.59 -27.80 -13.01
C ASN A 351 55.62 -28.04 -14.12
N LYS A 352 55.32 -27.71 -15.39
CA LYS A 352 56.29 -27.75 -16.50
C LYS A 352 57.49 -26.84 -16.26
N TYR A 353 57.27 -25.66 -15.67
CA TYR A 353 58.35 -24.75 -15.29
C TYR A 353 59.23 -25.32 -14.18
N LYS A 354 58.64 -25.95 -13.15
CA LYS A 354 59.40 -26.63 -12.08
C LYS A 354 60.25 -27.79 -12.63
N ASP A 355 59.70 -28.61 -13.51
CA ASP A 355 60.44 -29.71 -14.17
C ASP A 355 61.58 -29.21 -15.06
N ALA A 356 61.31 -28.18 -15.87
CA ALA A 356 62.35 -27.56 -16.69
C ALA A 356 63.47 -26.96 -15.83
N LYS A 357 63.12 -26.34 -14.70
CA LYS A 357 64.09 -25.79 -13.73
C LYS A 357 64.93 -26.88 -13.06
N ALA A 358 64.33 -28.02 -12.71
CA ALA A 358 65.04 -29.16 -12.14
C ALA A 358 66.04 -29.78 -13.13
N LYS A 359 65.60 -30.04 -14.38
CA LYS A 359 66.48 -30.55 -15.45
C LYS A 359 67.63 -29.59 -15.77
N ASN A 360 67.38 -28.27 -15.73
CA ASN A 360 68.41 -27.26 -15.94
C ASN A 360 69.44 -27.27 -14.79
N LYS A 361 68.98 -27.49 -13.54
CA LYS A 361 69.86 -27.59 -12.37
C LYS A 361 70.77 -28.84 -12.46
N GLU A 362 70.23 -29.98 -12.88
CA GLU A 362 71.02 -31.20 -13.11
C GLU A 362 72.05 -31.01 -14.24
N ALA A 363 71.65 -30.39 -15.35
CA ALA A 363 72.55 -30.11 -16.47
C ALA A 363 73.70 -29.16 -16.08
N VAL A 364 73.42 -28.13 -15.27
CA VAL A 364 74.44 -27.20 -14.76
C VAL A 364 75.41 -27.92 -13.82
N SER A 365 74.91 -28.76 -12.90
CA SER A 365 75.77 -29.53 -11.99
C SER A 365 76.68 -30.51 -12.75
N MET A 366 76.18 -31.16 -13.80
CA MET A 366 77.04 -32.00 -14.65
C MET A 366 78.11 -31.17 -15.38
N LEU A 367 77.77 -29.99 -15.89
CA LEU A 367 78.74 -29.11 -16.56
C LEU A 367 79.82 -28.56 -15.61
N GLU A 368 79.48 -28.30 -14.35
CA GLU A 368 80.44 -27.92 -13.31
C GLU A 368 81.41 -29.06 -13.00
N GLN A 369 80.93 -30.30 -12.90
CA GLN A 369 81.78 -31.47 -12.76
C GLN A 369 82.72 -31.67 -13.96
N TYR A 370 82.26 -31.37 -15.19
CA TYR A 370 83.13 -31.36 -16.37
C TYR A 370 84.16 -30.23 -16.32
N ALA A 371 83.81 -29.07 -15.80
CA ALA A 371 84.72 -27.92 -15.71
C ALA A 371 85.85 -28.17 -14.70
N GLU A 372 85.54 -28.68 -13.50
CA GLU A 372 86.55 -29.09 -12.51
C GLU A 372 87.52 -30.14 -13.08
N ARG A 373 87.00 -31.09 -13.87
CA ARG A 373 87.79 -32.13 -14.52
C ARG A 373 88.79 -31.57 -15.55
N VAL A 374 88.41 -30.49 -16.24
CA VAL A 374 89.26 -29.81 -17.22
C VAL A 374 90.35 -29.00 -16.51
N GLU A 375 90.03 -28.29 -15.42
CA GLU A 375 91.03 -27.57 -14.62
C GLU A 375 92.08 -28.51 -13.97
N LEU A 376 91.65 -29.69 -13.51
CA LEU A 376 92.54 -30.74 -13.00
C LEU A 376 93.51 -31.29 -14.06
N LEU A 377 93.11 -31.29 -15.34
CA LEU A 377 93.97 -31.69 -16.46
C LEU A 377 94.91 -30.56 -16.91
N GLU A 378 94.52 -29.29 -16.74
CA GLU A 378 95.34 -28.12 -17.11
C GLU A 378 96.48 -27.84 -16.12
N THR A 379 96.35 -28.27 -14.86
CA THR A 379 97.35 -28.04 -13.78
C THR A 379 98.51 -29.04 -13.73
N GLY A 380 98.60 -29.97 -14.70
CA GLY A 380 99.79 -30.83 -14.88
C GLY A 380 99.96 -31.96 -13.86
N GLY A 381 98.91 -32.34 -13.13
CA GLY A 381 98.93 -33.50 -12.25
C GLY A 381 98.91 -34.83 -13.02
N ASN A 382 99.87 -35.71 -12.76
CA ASN A 382 99.79 -37.12 -13.14
C ASN A 382 98.69 -37.78 -12.28
N VAL A 383 97.50 -37.99 -12.85
CA VAL A 383 96.36 -38.60 -12.14
C VAL A 383 96.15 -40.03 -12.64
N ASP A 384 96.31 -40.98 -11.72
CA ASP A 384 95.97 -42.39 -11.88
C ASP A 384 94.53 -42.57 -12.38
N SER A 385 94.36 -43.45 -13.37
CA SER A 385 93.10 -43.77 -14.05
C SER A 385 92.06 -44.50 -13.18
N SER A 386 92.23 -44.57 -11.85
CA SER A 386 91.45 -45.46 -10.97
C SER A 386 90.38 -44.79 -10.08
N HIS A 387 90.26 -43.45 -10.06
CA HIS A 387 89.27 -42.75 -9.20
C HIS A 387 88.22 -41.89 -9.94
N LEU A 388 88.02 -42.14 -11.23
CA LEU A 388 87.01 -41.45 -12.02
C LEU A 388 85.81 -42.36 -12.25
N THR A 389 84.68 -42.02 -11.65
CA THR A 389 83.39 -42.66 -11.97
C THR A 389 83.03 -42.40 -13.44
N PRO A 390 82.64 -43.43 -14.22
CA PRO A 390 82.23 -43.24 -15.62
C PRO A 390 80.96 -42.40 -15.69
N LEU A 391 80.95 -41.37 -16.53
CA LEU A 391 79.75 -40.59 -16.83
C LEU A 391 78.84 -41.37 -17.80
N PRO A 392 77.51 -41.35 -17.63
CA PRO A 392 76.60 -42.03 -18.55
C PRO A 392 76.58 -41.25 -19.88
N VAL A 393 77.03 -41.89 -20.95
CA VAL A 393 76.83 -41.39 -22.33
C VAL A 393 75.37 -41.64 -22.70
N LEU A 394 74.60 -40.57 -22.88
CA LEU A 394 73.28 -40.65 -23.51
C LEU A 394 73.47 -41.00 -24.99
N GLY A 395 73.27 -42.27 -25.34
CA GLY A 395 72.98 -42.68 -26.72
C GLY A 395 73.93 -43.66 -27.43
N ALA A 396 74.63 -44.56 -26.74
CA ALA A 396 75.35 -45.65 -27.42
C ALA A 396 75.03 -47.04 -26.82
N SER A 397 74.45 -47.92 -27.63
CA SER A 397 74.26 -49.35 -27.34
C SER A 397 75.60 -50.09 -27.26
N PRO A 398 75.73 -51.15 -26.43
CA PRO A 398 76.97 -51.90 -26.28
C PRO A 398 77.03 -53.04 -27.30
N LEU A 399 77.88 -52.92 -28.31
CA LEU A 399 78.29 -54.06 -29.15
C LEU A 399 79.75 -53.89 -29.60
N GLY A 400 80.60 -54.82 -29.15
CA GLY A 400 81.74 -55.27 -29.94
C GLY A 400 83.14 -54.79 -29.56
N ALA A 401 83.89 -55.73 -28.99
CA ALA A 401 85.33 -55.99 -29.20
C ALA A 401 86.36 -54.97 -28.66
N ARG A 402 87.14 -55.33 -27.63
CA ARG A 402 88.38 -56.14 -27.69
C ARG A 402 89.42 -55.62 -28.70
N GLY A 403 90.47 -55.01 -28.15
CA GLY A 403 91.86 -55.21 -28.56
C GLY A 403 92.32 -54.57 -29.87
N ALA A 404 92.90 -53.37 -29.78
CA ALA A 404 93.99 -52.95 -30.67
C ALA A 404 94.84 -51.88 -29.96
N ALA A 405 95.98 -52.31 -29.42
CA ALA A 405 97.08 -51.40 -29.12
C ALA A 405 97.62 -50.85 -30.45
N GLY A 406 97.73 -49.54 -30.59
CA GLY A 406 98.39 -48.95 -31.75
C GLY A 406 98.01 -47.49 -32.02
N THR A 407 98.99 -46.61 -31.82
CA THR A 407 99.14 -45.30 -32.49
C THR A 407 98.37 -44.12 -31.90
N THR A 408 99.05 -43.38 -31.01
CA THR A 408 98.75 -41.98 -30.68
C THR A 408 98.96 -41.11 -31.91
N ARG A 409 97.87 -40.85 -32.66
CA ARG A 409 97.86 -39.81 -33.69
C ARG A 409 97.56 -38.47 -32.99
N SER A 410 98.61 -37.69 -32.77
CA SER A 410 98.53 -36.29 -32.33
C SER A 410 97.54 -35.53 -33.22
N MET A 411 96.41 -35.08 -32.65
CA MET A 411 95.47 -34.18 -33.32
C MET A 411 96.11 -32.80 -33.43
N GLN A 412 96.02 -32.19 -34.63
CA GLN A 412 96.58 -30.85 -34.86
C GLN A 412 95.86 -29.80 -33.99
N PRO A 413 96.58 -28.87 -33.34
CA PRO A 413 96.02 -27.88 -32.41
C PRO A 413 94.96 -26.95 -33.03
N ALA A 414 94.96 -26.79 -34.37
CA ALA A 414 93.98 -25.97 -35.08
C ALA A 414 92.54 -26.52 -35.03
N SER A 415 92.35 -27.85 -35.02
CA SER A 415 91.02 -28.45 -34.96
C SER A 415 90.41 -28.39 -33.55
N THR A 416 91.25 -28.42 -32.51
CA THR A 416 90.81 -28.26 -31.12
C THR A 416 90.42 -26.81 -30.81
N ASP A 417 91.12 -25.83 -31.37
CA ASP A 417 90.80 -24.40 -31.20
C ASP A 417 89.50 -24.01 -31.89
N HIS A 418 89.24 -24.55 -33.09
CA HIS A 418 87.97 -24.34 -33.79
C HIS A 418 86.78 -24.94 -33.02
N MET A 419 86.96 -26.13 -32.45
CA MET A 419 85.95 -26.79 -31.64
C MET A 419 85.69 -26.01 -30.33
N ARG A 420 86.74 -25.46 -29.70
CA ARG A 420 86.64 -24.57 -28.52
C ARG A 420 85.85 -23.30 -28.86
N SER A 421 86.12 -22.67 -30.00
CA SER A 421 85.39 -21.47 -30.48
C SER A 421 83.89 -21.74 -30.72
N LEU A 422 83.55 -22.88 -31.35
CA LEU A 422 82.17 -23.29 -31.59
C LEU A 422 81.41 -23.58 -30.28
N VAL A 423 82.02 -24.30 -29.34
CA VAL A 423 81.42 -24.57 -28.02
C VAL A 423 81.16 -23.26 -27.26
N THR A 424 82.07 -22.29 -27.37
CA THR A 424 81.93 -20.99 -26.70
C THR A 424 80.80 -20.17 -27.31
N SER A 425 80.66 -20.23 -28.65
CA SER A 425 79.56 -19.60 -29.39
C SER A 425 78.20 -20.22 -29.06
N ILE A 426 78.12 -21.56 -28.97
CA ILE A 426 76.89 -22.27 -28.59
C ILE A 426 76.50 -21.94 -27.15
N ARG A 427 77.45 -21.89 -26.19
CA ARG A 427 77.19 -21.48 -24.80
C ARG A 427 76.71 -20.03 -24.68
N LYS A 428 77.18 -19.15 -25.56
CA LYS A 428 76.71 -17.77 -25.64
C LYS A 428 75.26 -17.73 -26.13
N CYS A 429 74.98 -18.40 -27.25
CA CYS A 429 73.63 -18.46 -27.83
C CYS A 429 72.61 -19.12 -26.88
N GLN A 430 72.99 -20.20 -26.18
CA GLN A 430 72.13 -20.84 -25.17
C GLN A 430 71.81 -19.93 -23.97
N ARG A 431 72.77 -19.09 -23.53
CA ARG A 431 72.52 -18.09 -22.48
C ARG A 431 71.56 -17.02 -22.95
N GLU A 432 71.77 -16.48 -24.16
CA GLU A 432 70.90 -15.47 -24.75
C GLU A 432 69.46 -15.99 -24.91
N ILE A 433 69.27 -17.21 -25.41
CA ILE A 433 67.94 -17.83 -25.52
C ILE A 433 67.29 -18.02 -24.14
N LYS A 434 68.06 -18.46 -23.13
CA LYS A 434 67.54 -18.67 -21.76
C LYS A 434 67.15 -17.35 -21.10
N GLU A 435 67.92 -16.29 -21.31
CA GLU A 435 67.61 -14.94 -20.80
C GLU A 435 66.33 -14.39 -21.45
N VAL A 436 66.18 -14.54 -22.76
CA VAL A 436 64.97 -14.13 -23.48
C VAL A 436 63.75 -14.92 -22.99
N LEU A 437 63.86 -16.26 -22.88
CA LEU A 437 62.75 -17.10 -22.45
C LEU A 437 62.34 -16.82 -20.99
N CYS A 438 63.31 -16.61 -20.09
CA CYS A 438 63.03 -16.23 -18.70
C CYS A 438 62.37 -14.83 -18.62
N SER A 439 62.83 -13.88 -19.43
CA SER A 439 62.24 -12.54 -19.51
C SER A 439 60.79 -12.60 -19.97
N ASP A 440 60.49 -13.38 -21.01
CA ASP A 440 59.14 -13.51 -21.56
C ASP A 440 58.18 -14.25 -20.61
N ILE A 441 58.63 -15.33 -19.96
CA ILE A 441 57.84 -16.04 -18.94
C ILE A 441 57.56 -15.13 -17.75
N THR A 442 58.54 -14.33 -17.32
CA THR A 442 58.37 -13.40 -16.19
C THR A 442 57.37 -12.30 -16.53
N LYS A 443 57.45 -11.73 -17.74
CA LYS A 443 56.49 -10.74 -18.23
C LYS A 443 55.08 -11.32 -18.35
N GLN A 444 54.92 -12.53 -18.87
CA GLN A 444 53.61 -13.20 -18.94
C GLN A 444 53.05 -13.50 -17.54
N ALA A 445 53.86 -14.00 -16.61
CA ALA A 445 53.43 -14.27 -15.24
C ALA A 445 52.99 -12.99 -14.52
N GLN A 446 53.70 -11.87 -14.73
CA GLN A 446 53.32 -10.56 -14.19
C GLN A 446 52.00 -10.05 -14.79
N LEU A 447 51.79 -10.19 -16.10
CA LEU A 447 50.53 -9.82 -16.77
C LEU A 447 49.35 -10.64 -16.23
N PHE A 448 49.50 -11.97 -16.10
CA PHE A 448 48.46 -12.83 -15.54
C PHE A 448 48.14 -12.51 -14.08
N SER A 449 49.18 -12.27 -13.26
CA SER A 449 49.01 -11.86 -11.86
C SER A 449 48.23 -10.54 -11.75
N ALA A 450 48.59 -9.55 -12.57
CA ALA A 450 47.87 -8.28 -12.64
C ALA A 450 46.41 -8.46 -13.09
N GLN A 451 46.15 -9.31 -14.08
CA GLN A 451 44.80 -9.62 -14.54
C GLN A 451 43.95 -10.33 -13.46
N MET A 452 44.51 -11.30 -12.73
CA MET A 452 43.81 -11.94 -11.60
C MET A 452 43.51 -10.95 -10.47
N SER A 453 44.48 -10.09 -10.13
CA SER A 453 44.30 -9.11 -9.06
C SER A 453 43.21 -8.09 -9.42
N ASN A 454 43.15 -7.67 -10.68
CA ASN A 454 42.08 -6.80 -11.18
C ASN A 454 40.71 -7.50 -11.19
N ALA A 455 40.64 -8.76 -11.62
CA ALA A 455 39.41 -9.54 -11.60
C ALA A 455 38.90 -9.79 -10.17
N MET A 456 39.80 -10.06 -9.22
CA MET A 456 39.45 -10.26 -7.82
C MET A 456 38.99 -8.95 -7.16
N ALA A 457 39.65 -7.83 -7.46
CA ALA A 457 39.21 -6.51 -7.01
C ALA A 457 37.82 -6.14 -7.55
N ALA A 458 37.55 -6.43 -8.84
CA ALA A 458 36.24 -6.22 -9.45
C ALA A 458 35.13 -7.08 -8.80
N MET A 459 35.43 -8.34 -8.46
CA MET A 459 34.47 -9.23 -7.77
C MET A 459 34.15 -8.76 -6.35
N ILE A 460 35.14 -8.30 -5.57
CA ILE A 460 34.91 -7.76 -4.23
C ILE A 460 34.07 -6.48 -4.30
N GLN A 461 34.37 -5.59 -5.26
CA GLN A 461 33.57 -4.39 -5.48
C GLN A 461 32.12 -4.72 -5.87
N ALA A 462 31.91 -5.71 -6.76
CA ALA A 462 30.57 -6.17 -7.11
C ALA A 462 29.81 -6.72 -5.88
N SER A 463 30.46 -7.57 -5.07
CA SER A 463 29.86 -8.12 -3.85
C SER A 463 29.53 -7.06 -2.79
N ASP A 464 30.35 -6.02 -2.64
CA ASP A 464 30.07 -4.91 -1.73
C ASP A 464 28.92 -4.01 -2.23
N VAL A 465 28.76 -3.88 -3.55
CA VAL A 465 27.62 -3.18 -4.16
C VAL A 465 26.34 -3.98 -3.92
N ASP A 466 26.35 -5.30 -4.17
CA ASP A 466 25.19 -6.18 -3.92
C ASP A 466 24.78 -6.16 -2.45
N ARG A 467 25.74 -6.27 -1.52
CA ARG A 467 25.45 -6.23 -0.08
C ARG A 467 24.84 -4.89 0.37
N LYS A 468 25.27 -3.77 -0.24
CA LYS A 468 24.67 -2.45 0.03
C LYS A 468 23.26 -2.37 -0.56
N ALA A 469 23.04 -2.91 -1.75
CA ALA A 469 21.72 -2.98 -2.37
C ALA A 469 20.75 -3.81 -1.53
N ASP A 470 21.17 -4.96 -1.02
CA ASP A 470 20.38 -5.81 -0.11
C ASP A 470 20.03 -5.09 1.20
N GLN A 471 20.98 -4.36 1.79
CA GLN A 471 20.73 -3.56 3.00
C GLN A 471 19.73 -2.42 2.74
N MET A 472 19.87 -1.73 1.61
CA MET A 472 18.92 -0.69 1.21
C MET A 472 17.53 -1.27 0.93
N ALA A 473 17.45 -2.43 0.26
CA ALA A 473 16.20 -3.13 0.01
C ALA A 473 15.51 -3.56 1.31
N LEU A 474 16.26 -4.06 2.30
CA LEU A 474 15.72 -4.42 3.62
C LEU A 474 15.18 -3.19 4.36
N GLN A 475 15.92 -2.08 4.38
CA GLN A 475 15.48 -0.83 5.00
C GLN A 475 14.24 -0.26 4.32
N TRP A 476 14.23 -0.25 2.99
CA TRP A 476 13.09 0.17 2.18
C TRP A 476 11.85 -0.70 2.46
N THR A 477 12.02 -2.02 2.52
CA THR A 477 10.95 -2.97 2.85
C THR A 477 10.40 -2.74 4.26
N GLN A 478 11.26 -2.49 5.25
CA GLN A 478 10.83 -2.15 6.61
C GLN A 478 10.03 -0.85 6.65
N GLU A 479 10.44 0.17 5.89
CA GLU A 479 9.73 1.46 5.84
C GLU A 479 8.39 1.35 5.11
N LEU A 480 8.34 0.60 4.00
CA LEU A 480 7.10 0.22 3.32
C LEU A 480 6.14 -0.50 4.25
N TYR A 481 6.62 -1.50 4.99
CA TYR A 481 5.81 -2.22 5.98
C TYR A 481 5.26 -1.29 7.07
N ARG A 482 6.09 -0.38 7.61
CA ARG A 482 5.63 0.62 8.58
C ARG A 482 4.58 1.57 8.01
N ARG A 483 4.75 2.00 6.76
CA ARG A 483 3.80 2.88 6.07
C ARG A 483 2.48 2.16 5.82
N GLU A 484 2.52 0.93 5.32
CA GLU A 484 1.35 0.07 5.12
C GLU A 484 0.61 -0.13 6.44
N MET A 485 1.30 -0.52 7.51
CA MET A 485 0.70 -0.72 8.83
C MET A 485 0.04 0.55 9.36
N ARG A 486 0.64 1.73 9.12
CA ARG A 486 0.06 3.02 9.52
C ARG A 486 -1.20 3.33 8.71
N LEU A 487 -1.17 3.13 7.39
CA LEU A 487 -2.32 3.35 6.50
C LEU A 487 -3.46 2.37 6.82
N ARG A 488 -3.16 1.09 7.03
CA ARG A 488 -4.12 0.07 7.43
C ARG A 488 -4.81 0.44 8.73
N LYS A 489 -4.06 0.89 9.75
CA LYS A 489 -4.64 1.42 11.01
C LYS A 489 -5.57 2.61 10.74
N THR A 490 -5.18 3.54 9.87
CA THR A 490 -6.03 4.69 9.52
C THR A 490 -7.30 4.27 8.81
N TYR A 491 -7.22 3.51 7.70
CA TYR A 491 -8.39 3.06 6.94
C TYR A 491 -9.33 2.22 7.79
N TYR A 492 -8.78 1.34 8.60
CA TYR A 492 -9.55 0.55 9.52
C TYR A 492 -10.35 1.42 10.49
N ASN A 493 -9.73 2.43 11.09
CA ASN A 493 -10.43 3.35 11.98
C ASN A 493 -11.49 4.18 11.24
N THR A 494 -11.21 4.64 10.03
CA THR A 494 -12.17 5.37 9.19
C THR A 494 -13.38 4.51 8.83
N ILE A 495 -13.20 3.26 8.41
CA ILE A 495 -14.31 2.33 8.16
C ILE A 495 -15.14 2.15 9.43
N GLN A 496 -14.49 2.03 10.59
CA GLN A 496 -15.19 1.88 11.85
C GLN A 496 -16.00 3.15 12.23
N GLU A 497 -15.52 4.34 11.88
CA GLU A 497 -16.23 5.61 12.07
C GLU A 497 -17.41 5.77 11.11
N LEU A 498 -17.25 5.33 9.85
CA LEU A 498 -18.31 5.35 8.83
C LEU A 498 -19.47 4.40 9.14
N LYS A 499 -19.23 3.30 9.86
CA LYS A 499 -20.27 2.35 10.30
C LYS A 499 -21.23 2.90 11.38
N GLY A 500 -21.17 4.19 11.68
CA GLY A 500 -22.04 4.82 12.68
C GLY A 500 -21.51 4.68 14.10
N ASN A 501 -22.11 5.48 14.97
CA ASN A 501 -21.59 5.78 16.31
C ASN A 501 -22.04 4.79 17.37
N ILE A 502 -23.29 4.33 17.27
CA ILE A 502 -23.80 3.18 18.01
C ILE A 502 -24.19 2.12 16.99
N ARG A 503 -23.45 1.02 16.97
CA ARG A 503 -23.84 -0.17 16.20
C ARG A 503 -24.77 -1.03 17.03
N VAL A 504 -25.71 -1.68 16.36
CA VAL A 504 -26.71 -2.51 16.98
C VAL A 504 -26.70 -3.88 16.32
N TYR A 505 -26.34 -4.90 17.09
CA TYR A 505 -26.38 -6.28 16.68
C TYR A 505 -27.58 -6.97 17.35
N CYS A 506 -28.50 -7.50 16.56
CA CYS A 506 -29.63 -8.28 17.06
C CYS A 506 -29.22 -9.74 17.21
N ARG A 507 -29.45 -10.33 18.37
CA ARG A 507 -29.19 -11.74 18.60
C ARG A 507 -30.43 -12.44 19.12
N VAL A 508 -30.90 -13.43 18.35
CA VAL A 508 -32.04 -14.26 18.75
C VAL A 508 -31.54 -15.60 19.24
N ARG A 509 -31.86 -15.96 20.49
CA ARG A 509 -31.49 -17.27 21.02
C ARG A 509 -32.38 -18.39 20.47
N PRO A 510 -31.96 -19.65 20.51
CA PRO A 510 -32.85 -20.78 20.25
C PRO A 510 -34.05 -20.84 21.20
N MET A 511 -35.14 -21.45 20.74
CA MET A 511 -36.25 -21.89 21.59
C MET A 511 -35.73 -22.89 22.63
N LEU A 512 -36.04 -22.66 23.90
CA LEU A 512 -35.64 -23.57 24.98
C LEU A 512 -36.60 -24.75 25.04
N GLN A 513 -36.12 -25.90 25.51
CA GLN A 513 -36.94 -27.13 25.62
C GLN A 513 -38.24 -26.89 26.39
N ARG A 514 -38.17 -26.19 27.54
CA ARG A 514 -39.35 -25.81 28.34
C ARG A 514 -40.38 -24.97 27.58
N GLU A 515 -39.96 -24.19 26.58
CA GLU A 515 -40.84 -23.34 25.79
C GLU A 515 -41.55 -24.15 24.70
N ILE A 516 -40.82 -25.11 24.11
CA ILE A 516 -41.35 -26.08 23.16
C ILE A 516 -42.37 -26.99 23.85
N ASP A 517 -42.00 -27.54 25.02
CA ASP A 517 -42.87 -28.40 25.84
C ASP A 517 -44.12 -27.64 26.33
N GLY A 518 -43.98 -26.33 26.58
CA GLY A 518 -45.09 -25.42 26.91
C GLY A 518 -45.99 -25.05 25.73
N GLY A 519 -45.72 -25.54 24.52
CA GLY A 519 -46.51 -25.28 23.31
C GLY A 519 -46.36 -23.86 22.75
N HIS A 520 -45.31 -23.14 23.12
CA HIS A 520 -45.05 -21.80 22.60
C HIS A 520 -44.46 -21.87 21.18
N LYS A 521 -44.81 -20.88 20.36
CA LYS A 521 -44.38 -20.80 18.96
C LYS A 521 -43.25 -19.79 18.79
N ASP A 522 -42.40 -20.02 17.79
CA ASP A 522 -41.45 -19.03 17.32
C ASP A 522 -42.19 -17.88 16.61
N VAL A 523 -41.92 -16.64 17.03
CA VAL A 523 -42.50 -15.41 16.45
C VAL A 523 -41.49 -14.59 15.64
N MET A 524 -40.30 -15.15 15.36
CA MET A 524 -39.21 -14.49 14.63
C MET A 524 -38.93 -15.19 13.30
N SER A 525 -38.53 -14.42 12.31
CA SER A 525 -38.03 -14.90 11.01
C SER A 525 -36.95 -13.95 10.49
N TYR A 526 -36.08 -14.45 9.63
CA TYR A 526 -34.83 -13.76 9.23
C TYR A 526 -34.80 -13.63 7.71
N PRO A 527 -35.33 -12.53 7.13
CA PRO A 527 -35.35 -12.33 5.68
C PRO A 527 -33.96 -12.16 5.07
N SER A 528 -33.03 -11.52 5.79
CA SER A 528 -31.66 -11.23 5.37
C SER A 528 -30.70 -11.24 6.57
N GLN A 529 -29.43 -10.88 6.36
CA GLN A 529 -28.41 -10.79 7.42
C GLN A 529 -28.59 -9.57 8.34
N ASP A 530 -29.27 -8.53 7.87
CA ASP A 530 -29.51 -7.27 8.57
C ASP A 530 -30.96 -7.09 9.03
N GLU A 531 -31.88 -7.97 8.62
CA GLU A 531 -33.30 -7.85 8.94
C GLU A 531 -33.82 -8.98 9.85
N VAL A 532 -34.66 -8.59 10.81
CA VAL A 532 -35.48 -9.51 11.60
C VAL A 532 -36.95 -9.15 11.47
N LYS A 533 -37.75 -10.13 11.04
CA LYS A 533 -39.21 -10.03 10.98
C LYS A 533 -39.81 -10.66 12.22
N PHE A 534 -40.46 -9.83 13.02
CA PHE A 534 -41.09 -10.16 14.29
C PHE A 534 -42.62 -10.12 14.16
N VAL A 535 -43.32 -11.15 14.63
CA VAL A 535 -44.79 -11.16 14.72
C VAL A 535 -45.21 -10.73 16.11
N ASP A 536 -45.94 -9.62 16.20
CA ASP A 536 -46.41 -9.11 17.48
C ASP A 536 -47.52 -9.98 18.12
N ALA A 537 -47.87 -9.69 19.37
CA ALA A 537 -48.92 -10.43 20.08
C ALA A 537 -50.31 -10.33 19.41
N SER A 538 -50.52 -9.35 18.53
CA SER A 538 -51.74 -9.20 17.72
C SER A 538 -51.67 -9.92 16.37
N GLY A 539 -50.60 -10.66 16.09
CA GLY A 539 -50.38 -11.36 14.82
C GLY A 539 -49.91 -10.46 13.68
N ARG A 540 -49.56 -9.20 13.95
CA ARG A 540 -49.08 -8.27 12.92
C ARG A 540 -47.57 -8.41 12.74
N PRO A 541 -47.07 -8.62 11.52
CA PRO A 541 -45.64 -8.66 11.26
C PRO A 541 -45.05 -7.24 11.31
N LYS A 542 -43.85 -7.13 11.90
CA LYS A 542 -43.02 -5.93 11.93
C LYS A 542 -41.62 -6.30 11.47
N LEU A 543 -41.04 -5.49 10.60
CA LEU A 543 -39.67 -5.64 10.13
C LEU A 543 -38.77 -4.67 10.90
N PHE A 544 -37.63 -5.16 11.37
CA PHE A 544 -36.59 -4.35 11.99
C PHE A 544 -35.27 -4.60 11.28
N GLU A 545 -34.53 -3.52 11.03
CA GLU A 545 -33.23 -3.55 10.38
C GLU A 545 -32.14 -3.12 11.37
N PHE A 546 -31.05 -3.87 11.43
CA PHE A 546 -29.92 -3.69 12.34
C PHE A 546 -28.59 -3.82 11.58
N ASP A 547 -27.47 -3.51 12.23
CA ASP A 547 -26.16 -3.64 11.57
C ASP A 547 -25.77 -5.11 11.32
N GLU A 548 -26.32 -6.04 12.12
CA GLU A 548 -26.22 -7.48 11.93
C GLU A 548 -27.33 -8.18 12.73
N VAL A 549 -27.88 -9.28 12.19
CA VAL A 549 -28.90 -10.12 12.82
C VAL A 549 -28.41 -11.56 12.91
N TYR A 550 -28.19 -12.03 14.13
CA TYR A 550 -27.78 -13.40 14.41
C TYR A 550 -29.01 -14.29 14.68
N PRO A 551 -29.35 -15.20 13.76
CA PRO A 551 -30.38 -16.21 14.00
C PRO A 551 -29.95 -17.23 15.07
N PRO A 552 -30.88 -18.08 15.57
CA PRO A 552 -30.62 -19.09 16.58
C PRO A 552 -29.46 -20.06 16.27
N THR A 553 -29.15 -20.25 14.99
CA THR A 553 -28.08 -21.12 14.51
C THR A 553 -26.69 -20.50 14.62
N SER A 554 -26.57 -19.20 14.92
CA SER A 554 -25.30 -18.49 14.92
C SER A 554 -24.42 -18.84 16.13
N PRO A 555 -23.21 -19.38 15.91
CA PRO A 555 -22.31 -19.76 17.01
C PRO A 555 -21.65 -18.55 17.67
N GLN A 556 -21.11 -18.75 18.88
CA GLN A 556 -20.39 -17.71 19.63
C GLN A 556 -19.16 -17.18 18.88
N SER A 557 -18.48 -18.03 18.09
CA SER A 557 -17.35 -17.63 17.26
C SER A 557 -17.74 -16.60 16.22
N ARG A 558 -18.82 -16.84 15.47
CA ARG A 558 -19.32 -15.92 14.43
C ARG A 558 -19.68 -14.56 15.02
N VAL A 559 -20.43 -14.56 16.15
CA VAL A 559 -20.78 -13.33 16.85
C VAL A 559 -19.52 -12.57 17.28
N PHE A 560 -18.48 -13.28 17.74
CA PHE A 560 -17.23 -12.64 18.13
C PHE A 560 -16.44 -12.08 16.94
N GLU A 561 -16.36 -12.79 15.81
CA GLU A 561 -15.64 -12.33 14.60
C GLU A 561 -16.06 -10.93 14.18
N ASP A 562 -17.37 -10.64 14.20
CA ASP A 562 -17.90 -9.34 13.81
C ASP A 562 -17.72 -8.26 14.90
N THR A 563 -17.38 -8.65 16.14
CA THR A 563 -17.02 -7.73 17.25
C THR A 563 -15.53 -7.52 17.45
N ALA A 564 -14.70 -8.49 17.06
CA ALA A 564 -13.26 -8.45 17.19
C ALA A 564 -12.68 -7.13 16.66
N PRO A 565 -13.25 -6.53 15.58
CA PRO A 565 -12.71 -5.28 15.10
C PRO A 565 -12.71 -4.10 16.07
N LEU A 566 -13.68 -4.07 16.98
CA LEU A 566 -13.76 -3.06 18.02
C LEU A 566 -12.67 -3.29 19.08
N ILE A 567 -12.36 -4.54 19.39
CA ILE A 567 -11.31 -4.91 20.36
C ILE A 567 -9.93 -4.44 19.87
N ASP A 568 -9.65 -4.59 18.58
CA ASP A 568 -8.40 -4.12 17.97
C ASP A 568 -8.23 -2.58 18.13
N SER A 569 -9.34 -1.83 18.14
CA SER A 569 -9.32 -0.38 18.34
C SER A 569 -8.91 0.01 19.76
N VAL A 570 -9.12 -0.86 20.76
CA VAL A 570 -8.75 -0.61 22.15
C VAL A 570 -7.22 -0.54 22.27
N VAL A 571 -6.52 -1.50 21.67
CA VAL A 571 -5.05 -1.53 21.67
C VAL A 571 -4.46 -0.32 20.94
N ASP A 572 -5.17 0.19 19.93
CA ASP A 572 -4.78 1.40 19.22
C ASP A 572 -5.03 2.71 20.02
N GLY A 573 -5.61 2.63 21.22
CA GLY A 573 -5.83 3.77 22.12
C GLY A 573 -7.20 4.45 21.99
N PHE A 574 -8.22 3.72 21.52
CA PHE A 574 -9.61 4.18 21.49
C PHE A 574 -10.40 3.61 22.67
N ASN A 575 -11.42 4.34 23.10
CA ASN A 575 -12.41 3.79 24.02
C ASN A 575 -13.45 2.99 23.24
N VAL A 576 -13.88 1.88 23.82
CA VAL A 576 -14.88 0.97 23.25
C VAL A 576 -15.85 0.58 24.34
N CYS A 577 -17.14 0.60 24.02
CA CYS A 577 -18.20 0.15 24.92
C CYS A 577 -19.05 -0.89 24.20
N ILE A 578 -19.12 -2.10 24.75
CA ILE A 578 -19.96 -3.19 24.27
C ILE A 578 -20.93 -3.55 25.39
N PHE A 579 -22.23 -3.47 25.13
CA PHE A 579 -23.23 -3.81 26.13
C PHE A 579 -24.34 -4.70 25.58
N ALA A 580 -24.82 -5.63 26.40
CA ALA A 580 -25.96 -6.48 26.08
C ALA A 580 -27.23 -5.99 26.76
N TYR A 581 -28.31 -5.87 26.00
CA TYR A 581 -29.62 -5.39 26.43
C TYR A 581 -30.73 -6.36 26.02
N GLY A 582 -31.76 -6.47 26.85
CA GLY A 582 -32.92 -7.33 26.61
C GLY A 582 -33.54 -7.85 27.91
N GLN A 583 -34.67 -8.54 27.80
CA GLN A 583 -35.35 -9.14 28.96
C GLN A 583 -34.52 -10.25 29.62
N THR A 584 -34.87 -10.61 30.85
CA THR A 584 -34.34 -11.79 31.52
C THR A 584 -34.60 -13.06 30.70
N GLY A 585 -33.57 -13.90 30.60
CA GLY A 585 -33.61 -15.14 29.81
C GLY A 585 -33.53 -14.95 28.30
N SER A 586 -33.23 -13.76 27.77
CA SER A 586 -33.07 -13.54 26.33
C SER A 586 -31.69 -13.91 25.77
N GLY A 587 -30.70 -14.17 26.64
CA GLY A 587 -29.34 -14.56 26.21
C GLY A 587 -28.25 -13.49 26.39
N LYS A 588 -28.49 -12.42 27.16
CA LYS A 588 -27.49 -11.38 27.47
C LYS A 588 -26.20 -11.95 28.08
N THR A 589 -26.33 -12.64 29.21
CA THR A 589 -25.19 -13.27 29.90
C THR A 589 -24.53 -14.37 29.05
N PHE A 590 -25.29 -15.10 28.23
CA PHE A 590 -24.71 -16.05 27.27
C PHE A 590 -23.88 -15.34 26.20
N THR A 591 -24.29 -14.16 25.75
CA THR A 591 -23.50 -13.37 24.81
C THR A 591 -22.24 -12.80 25.46
N MET A 592 -22.35 -12.21 26.64
CA MET A 592 -21.22 -11.55 27.30
C MET A 592 -20.26 -12.54 27.95
N ASN A 593 -20.73 -13.44 28.82
CA ASN A 593 -19.88 -14.42 29.51
C ASN A 593 -19.78 -15.73 28.73
N GLY A 594 -20.91 -16.20 28.20
CA GLY A 594 -21.01 -17.52 27.59
C GLY A 594 -20.82 -18.66 28.57
N THR A 595 -20.43 -19.82 28.07
CA THR A 595 -20.06 -21.00 28.85
C THR A 595 -18.64 -21.45 28.48
N GLU A 596 -18.17 -22.56 29.04
CA GLU A 596 -16.85 -23.10 28.73
C GLU A 596 -16.73 -23.63 27.29
N GLY A 597 -15.49 -23.89 26.85
CA GLY A 597 -15.18 -24.47 25.55
C GLY A 597 -15.46 -23.53 24.37
N GLU A 598 -16.11 -24.05 23.33
CA GLU A 598 -16.45 -23.28 22.12
C GLU A 598 -17.49 -22.18 22.36
N ASN A 599 -18.22 -22.28 23.48
CA ASN A 599 -19.31 -21.38 23.82
C ASN A 599 -18.89 -20.17 24.68
N LYS A 600 -17.58 -19.91 24.80
CA LYS A 600 -17.06 -18.69 25.44
C LYS A 600 -17.69 -17.44 24.83
N GLY A 601 -18.12 -16.51 25.68
CA GLY A 601 -18.73 -15.25 25.27
C GLY A 601 -17.72 -14.18 24.89
N ILE A 602 -18.22 -12.96 24.68
CA ILE A 602 -17.43 -11.78 24.30
C ILE A 602 -16.35 -11.45 25.34
N ASN A 603 -16.61 -11.61 26.64
CA ASN A 603 -15.68 -11.22 27.71
C ASN A 603 -14.35 -11.97 27.63
N THR A 604 -14.38 -13.29 27.55
CA THR A 604 -13.18 -14.12 27.46
C THR A 604 -12.49 -13.96 26.10
N ARG A 605 -13.27 -14.00 25.00
CA ARG A 605 -12.72 -13.89 23.64
C ARG A 605 -12.09 -12.54 23.35
N ALA A 606 -12.65 -11.44 23.88
CA ALA A 606 -12.08 -10.10 23.76
C ALA A 606 -10.70 -10.03 24.43
N LEU A 607 -10.52 -10.68 25.58
CA LEU A 607 -9.22 -10.73 26.24
C LEU A 607 -8.21 -11.60 25.49
N GLU A 608 -8.63 -12.77 25.01
CA GLU A 608 -7.81 -13.64 24.17
C GLU A 608 -7.28 -12.85 22.97
N ARG A 609 -8.17 -12.18 22.22
CA ARG A 609 -7.81 -11.33 21.08
C ARG A 609 -6.90 -10.16 21.45
N LEU A 610 -7.16 -9.51 22.59
CA LEU A 610 -6.35 -8.39 23.07
C LEU A 610 -4.90 -8.83 23.35
N PHE A 611 -4.71 -9.99 24.00
CA PHE A 611 -3.38 -10.53 24.26
C PHE A 611 -2.69 -11.05 22.99
N GLU A 612 -3.42 -11.59 22.03
CA GLU A 612 -2.88 -11.93 20.70
C GLU A 612 -2.24 -10.69 20.04
N ILE A 613 -2.94 -9.55 20.01
CA ILE A 613 -2.44 -8.31 19.41
C ILE A 613 -1.23 -7.76 20.19
N ILE A 614 -1.27 -7.84 21.53
CA ILE A 614 -0.13 -7.41 22.37
C ILE A 614 1.11 -8.25 22.06
N GLU A 615 0.94 -9.57 21.90
CA GLU A 615 2.03 -10.47 21.56
C GLU A 615 2.57 -10.24 20.14
N GLU A 616 1.69 -10.01 19.16
CA GLU A 616 2.06 -9.64 17.78
C GLU A 616 2.89 -8.34 17.73
N ARG A 617 2.61 -7.37 18.63
CA ARG A 617 3.25 -6.04 18.64
C ARG A 617 4.37 -5.89 19.65
N LYS A 618 4.74 -6.95 20.38
CA LYS A 618 5.68 -6.91 21.50
C LYS A 618 7.05 -6.33 21.17
N ASP A 619 7.50 -6.43 19.92
CA ASP A 619 8.80 -5.91 19.51
C ASP A 619 8.78 -4.38 19.37
N THR A 620 7.63 -3.81 19.03
CA THR A 620 7.44 -2.38 18.76
C THR A 620 6.80 -1.60 19.92
N GLU A 621 6.01 -2.26 20.75
CA GLU A 621 5.16 -1.65 21.77
C GLU A 621 5.28 -2.43 23.09
N THR A 622 5.14 -1.74 24.23
CA THR A 622 4.97 -2.37 25.55
C THR A 622 3.58 -2.05 26.08
N SER A 623 2.82 -3.07 26.43
CA SER A 623 1.43 -2.90 26.88
C SER A 623 1.23 -3.42 28.31
N VAL A 624 0.49 -2.66 29.12
CA VAL A 624 0.06 -3.04 30.47
C VAL A 624 -1.47 -3.09 30.49
N VAL A 625 -2.02 -4.20 30.97
CA VAL A 625 -3.47 -4.44 31.02
C VAL A 625 -3.93 -4.47 32.48
N MET A 626 -4.92 -3.63 32.80
CA MET A 626 -5.56 -3.57 34.11
C MET A 626 -7.04 -3.90 33.99
N ILE A 627 -7.58 -4.69 34.92
CA ILE A 627 -8.98 -5.10 34.94
C ILE A 627 -9.66 -4.63 36.23
N SER A 628 -10.89 -4.14 36.10
CA SER A 628 -11.81 -3.92 37.21
C SER A 628 -13.16 -4.53 36.88
N VAL A 629 -13.81 -5.14 37.87
CA VAL A 629 -15.17 -5.66 37.73
C VAL A 629 -16.04 -5.06 38.80
N LEU A 630 -17.16 -4.47 38.38
CA LEU A 630 -18.10 -3.82 39.29
C LEU A 630 -19.54 -4.18 38.95
N GLU A 631 -20.39 -3.94 39.93
CA GLU A 631 -21.82 -4.14 39.83
C GLU A 631 -22.56 -2.87 40.21
N ILE A 632 -23.64 -2.57 39.50
CA ILE A 632 -24.62 -1.56 39.88
C ILE A 632 -25.90 -2.29 40.30
N TYR A 633 -26.20 -2.21 41.60
CA TYR A 633 -27.38 -2.82 42.21
C TYR A 633 -28.14 -1.75 42.99
N CYS A 634 -29.41 -1.52 42.66
CA CYS A 634 -30.23 -0.48 43.28
C CYS A 634 -29.56 0.91 43.33
N GLU A 635 -28.95 1.37 42.23
CA GLU A 635 -28.17 2.63 42.13
C GLU A 635 -26.92 2.70 43.03
N GLN A 636 -26.54 1.60 43.69
CA GLN A 636 -25.31 1.50 44.47
C GLN A 636 -24.25 0.72 43.69
N ILE A 637 -23.02 1.24 43.70
CA ILE A 637 -21.88 0.60 43.06
C ILE A 637 -21.18 -0.32 44.06
N ARG A 638 -20.89 -1.55 43.63
CA ARG A 638 -20.10 -2.53 44.38
C ARG A 638 -18.90 -2.97 43.55
N ASP A 639 -17.75 -3.05 44.19
CA ASP A 639 -16.56 -3.68 43.63
C ASP A 639 -16.66 -5.20 43.79
N LEU A 640 -16.59 -5.94 42.68
CA LEU A 640 -16.69 -7.40 42.69
C LEU A 640 -15.33 -8.09 42.85
N LEU A 641 -14.21 -7.34 42.83
CA LEU A 641 -12.86 -7.86 43.03
C LEU A 641 -12.29 -7.54 44.43
N ALA A 642 -12.89 -6.58 45.14
CA ALA A 642 -12.56 -6.26 46.52
C ALA A 642 -13.15 -7.31 47.48
N THR A 643 -12.35 -7.74 48.44
CA THR A 643 -12.82 -8.54 49.58
C THR A 643 -13.66 -7.68 50.52
N LYS A 644 -14.54 -8.30 51.33
CA LYS A 644 -15.36 -7.58 52.32
C LYS A 644 -14.54 -6.71 53.29
N LYS A 645 -13.30 -7.08 53.58
CA LYS A 645 -12.37 -6.29 54.42
C LYS A 645 -11.84 -5.06 53.69
N GLU A 646 -11.48 -5.21 52.43
CA GLU A 646 -11.00 -4.10 51.59
C GLU A 646 -12.11 -3.09 51.30
N ALA A 647 -13.35 -3.57 51.06
CA ALA A 647 -14.50 -2.72 50.80
C ALA A 647 -15.07 -2.03 52.05
N ALA A 648 -14.64 -2.43 53.26
CA ALA A 648 -15.19 -1.91 54.51
C ALA A 648 -14.86 -0.42 54.69
N GLY A 649 -15.90 0.42 54.73
CA GLY A 649 -15.75 1.88 54.92
C GLY A 649 -15.39 2.65 53.65
N LEU A 650 -15.31 2.00 52.49
CA LEU A 650 -15.13 2.68 51.21
C LEU A 650 -16.48 3.01 50.57
N THR A 651 -16.55 4.19 49.95
CA THR A 651 -17.67 4.58 49.08
C THR A 651 -17.22 4.60 47.63
N TYR A 652 -18.09 4.08 46.75
CA TYR A 652 -17.86 4.00 45.32
C TYR A 652 -18.77 5.02 44.63
N GLU A 653 -18.19 6.14 44.18
CA GLU A 653 -18.92 7.23 43.54
C GLU A 653 -18.44 7.42 42.10
N VAL A 654 -19.36 7.77 41.21
CA VAL A 654 -19.05 8.15 39.84
C VAL A 654 -18.56 9.59 39.81
N LYS A 655 -17.34 9.83 39.32
CA LYS A 655 -16.74 11.16 39.18
C LYS A 655 -16.28 11.42 37.74
N GLN A 656 -16.30 12.69 37.34
CA GLN A 656 -15.81 13.18 36.06
C GLN A 656 -14.39 13.73 36.19
N GLY A 657 -13.65 13.79 35.07
CA GLY A 657 -12.33 14.44 35.01
C GLY A 657 -11.16 13.54 35.42
N GLY A 658 -11.37 12.23 35.45
CA GLY A 658 -10.28 11.27 35.54
C GLY A 658 -9.46 11.21 34.25
N PRO A 659 -8.32 10.49 34.24
CA PRO A 659 -7.43 10.39 33.08
C PRO A 659 -8.11 9.87 31.81
N PHE A 660 -9.24 9.15 31.97
CA PHE A 660 -9.97 8.46 30.91
C PHE A 660 -11.46 8.87 30.88
N GLY A 661 -11.78 10.07 31.37
CA GLY A 661 -13.15 10.57 31.51
C GLY A 661 -13.76 10.25 32.88
N THR A 662 -14.87 9.53 32.87
CA THR A 662 -15.70 9.15 34.01
C THR A 662 -15.13 7.87 34.63
N TYR A 663 -14.97 7.90 35.95
CA TYR A 663 -14.37 6.81 36.71
C TYR A 663 -15.12 6.61 38.04
N VAL A 664 -14.92 5.44 38.64
CA VAL A 664 -15.45 5.10 39.96
C VAL A 664 -14.35 5.27 41.00
N THR A 665 -14.62 5.98 42.08
CA THR A 665 -13.65 6.13 43.18
C THR A 665 -13.41 4.82 43.90
N ASN A 666 -12.16 4.58 44.32
CA ASN A 666 -11.76 3.44 45.17
C ASN A 666 -11.96 2.06 44.53
N ILE A 667 -12.25 1.97 43.23
CA ILE A 667 -12.38 0.69 42.53
C ILE A 667 -11.02 -0.01 42.44
N LYS A 668 -10.99 -1.32 42.69
CA LYS A 668 -9.78 -2.13 42.60
C LYS A 668 -9.43 -2.38 41.13
N GLU A 669 -8.19 -2.06 40.77
CA GLU A 669 -7.58 -2.37 39.48
C GLU A 669 -6.58 -3.53 39.66
N VAL A 670 -6.82 -4.64 38.98
CA VAL A 670 -5.98 -5.84 39.04
C VAL A 670 -5.15 -5.95 37.76
N PRO A 671 -3.81 -6.01 37.82
CA PRO A 671 -2.97 -6.23 36.65
C PRO A 671 -3.14 -7.66 36.13
N VAL A 672 -3.21 -7.81 34.81
CA VAL A 672 -3.40 -9.10 34.14
C VAL A 672 -2.28 -9.35 33.14
N THR A 673 -1.75 -10.58 33.14
CA THR A 673 -0.61 -10.96 32.28
C THR A 673 -0.93 -12.06 31.30
N SER A 674 -2.01 -12.81 31.53
CA SER A 674 -2.46 -13.90 30.66
C SER A 674 -3.97 -13.89 30.48
N PRO A 675 -4.50 -14.34 29.33
CA PRO A 675 -5.93 -14.59 29.16
C PRO A 675 -6.51 -15.52 30.23
N ARG A 676 -5.74 -16.48 30.76
CA ARG A 676 -6.22 -17.43 31.78
C ARG A 676 -6.61 -16.76 33.09
N ASP A 677 -6.03 -15.61 33.38
CA ASP A 677 -6.35 -14.85 34.59
C ASP A 677 -7.82 -14.41 34.57
N ILE A 678 -8.43 -14.21 33.38
CA ILE A 678 -9.82 -13.74 33.28
C ILE A 678 -10.82 -14.73 33.85
N ASP A 679 -10.64 -16.03 33.61
CA ASP A 679 -11.59 -17.04 34.07
C ASP A 679 -11.61 -17.05 35.60
N SER A 680 -10.46 -16.86 36.24
CA SER A 680 -10.34 -16.73 37.70
C SER A 680 -10.95 -15.43 38.24
N ILE A 681 -10.74 -14.31 37.55
CA ILE A 681 -11.28 -12.99 37.92
C ILE A 681 -12.80 -13.00 37.79
N MET A 682 -13.34 -13.55 36.70
CA MET A 682 -14.77 -13.67 36.46
C MET A 682 -15.43 -14.65 37.42
N ALA A 683 -14.78 -15.77 37.74
CA ALA A 683 -15.29 -16.70 38.77
C ALA A 683 -15.35 -16.03 40.15
N THR A 684 -14.32 -15.26 40.52
CA THR A 684 -14.30 -14.48 41.76
C THR A 684 -15.42 -13.44 41.78
N ALA A 685 -15.56 -12.67 40.69
CA ALA A 685 -16.59 -11.65 40.56
C ALA A 685 -18.00 -12.26 40.65
N GLN A 686 -18.23 -13.40 39.99
CA GLN A 686 -19.51 -14.11 40.04
C GLN A 686 -19.82 -14.65 41.43
N THR A 687 -18.81 -15.13 42.16
CA THR A 687 -18.96 -15.59 43.55
C THR A 687 -19.38 -14.43 44.45
N HIS A 688 -18.63 -13.32 44.42
CA HIS A 688 -18.97 -12.11 45.20
C HIS A 688 -20.33 -11.52 44.81
N ARG A 689 -20.68 -11.59 43.52
CA ARG A 689 -22.00 -11.19 43.01
C ARG A 689 -23.11 -12.03 43.65
N SER A 690 -22.90 -13.35 43.78
CA SER A 690 -23.88 -14.28 44.36
C SER A 690 -23.99 -14.25 45.89
N GLU A 691 -22.92 -13.93 46.62
CA GLU A 691 -22.92 -13.87 48.09
C GLU A 691 -23.79 -12.75 48.69
N GLY A 692 -24.22 -11.78 47.87
CA GLY A 692 -24.99 -10.64 48.30
C GLY A 692 -26.47 -10.91 48.64
N THR A 693 -27.02 -12.11 48.37
CA THR A 693 -28.45 -12.42 48.66
C THR A 693 -28.78 -13.92 48.54
N THR A 694 -29.81 -14.38 49.27
CA THR A 694 -30.17 -15.79 49.53
C THR A 694 -30.80 -16.58 48.37
N ASN A 695 -30.99 -16.01 47.18
CA ASN A 695 -31.56 -16.72 46.02
C ASN A 695 -30.59 -16.68 44.82
N MET A 696 -29.93 -17.80 44.56
CA MET A 696 -28.84 -17.95 43.57
C MET A 696 -29.22 -17.69 42.10
N ASN A 697 -30.50 -17.83 41.71
CA ASN A 697 -30.89 -17.93 40.30
C ASN A 697 -31.46 -16.65 39.67
N GLU A 698 -31.61 -15.56 40.42
CA GLU A 698 -32.34 -14.37 39.97
C GLU A 698 -31.54 -13.05 40.10
N HIS A 699 -30.25 -13.15 40.39
CA HIS A 699 -29.40 -12.00 40.67
C HIS A 699 -28.85 -11.32 39.41
N SER A 700 -28.48 -12.09 38.37
CA SER A 700 -27.97 -11.51 37.11
C SER A 700 -29.03 -10.71 36.34
N SER A 701 -30.31 -11.02 36.54
CA SER A 701 -31.45 -10.26 36.03
C SER A 701 -31.66 -8.92 36.73
N ARG A 702 -31.06 -8.74 37.92
CA ARG A 702 -31.41 -7.67 38.85
C ARG A 702 -30.27 -6.70 39.16
N SER A 703 -29.12 -6.87 38.50
CA SER A 703 -28.02 -5.91 38.57
C SER A 703 -27.27 -5.80 37.26
N HIS A 704 -26.67 -4.64 37.03
CA HIS A 704 -25.79 -4.43 35.88
C HIS A 704 -24.37 -4.82 36.26
N MET A 705 -23.70 -5.63 35.44
CA MET A 705 -22.31 -5.99 35.64
C MET A 705 -21.45 -5.31 34.58
N LEU A 706 -20.37 -4.67 35.02
CA LEU A 706 -19.45 -3.95 34.16
C LEU A 706 -18.05 -4.52 34.37
N LEU A 707 -17.43 -4.95 33.27
CA LEU A 707 -16.03 -5.35 33.17
C LEU A 707 -15.28 -4.23 32.44
N TYR A 708 -14.37 -3.58 33.15
CA TYR A 708 -13.47 -2.57 32.58
C TYR A 708 -12.09 -3.17 32.36
N ILE A 709 -11.57 -2.97 31.16
CA ILE A 709 -10.22 -3.36 30.77
C ILE A 709 -9.52 -2.11 30.25
N ILE A 710 -8.47 -1.70 30.92
CA ILE A 710 -7.65 -0.55 30.56
C ILE A 710 -6.34 -1.07 29.98
N VAL A 711 -6.06 -0.69 28.74
CA VAL A 711 -4.81 -1.00 28.04
C VAL A 711 -3.97 0.25 27.95
N ARG A 712 -2.78 0.22 28.52
CA ARG A 712 -1.77 1.26 28.40
C ARG A 712 -0.68 0.76 27.48
N THR A 713 -0.50 1.39 26.34
CA THR A 713 0.49 0.99 25.34
C THR A 713 1.53 2.07 25.17
N THR A 714 2.80 1.73 25.29
CA THR A 714 3.94 2.63 25.06
C THR A 714 4.68 2.18 23.81
N ASN A 715 4.80 3.06 22.83
CA ASN A 715 5.61 2.77 21.65
C ASN A 715 7.10 2.89 22.00
N LYS A 716 7.89 1.83 21.75
CA LYS A 716 9.31 1.78 22.15
C LYS A 716 10.20 2.75 21.37
N GLN A 717 9.81 3.15 20.17
CA GLN A 717 10.59 4.04 19.32
C GLN A 717 10.29 5.50 19.59
N THR A 718 9.01 5.85 19.77
CA THR A 718 8.58 7.25 19.93
C THR A 718 8.36 7.65 21.38
N ASN A 719 8.34 6.69 22.31
CA ASN A 719 7.93 6.88 23.71
C ASN A 719 6.55 7.55 23.87
N ILE A 720 5.70 7.47 22.84
CA ILE A 720 4.31 7.93 22.92
C ILE A 720 3.51 6.87 23.68
N GLN A 721 2.75 7.33 24.67
CA GLN A 721 1.80 6.50 25.40
C GLN A 721 0.39 6.72 24.85
N SER A 722 -0.29 5.61 24.57
CA SER A 722 -1.71 5.57 24.22
C SER A 722 -2.50 4.75 25.21
N TYR A 723 -3.78 5.09 25.34
CA TYR A 723 -4.65 4.54 26.36
C TYR A 723 -5.98 4.10 25.74
N GLY A 724 -6.32 2.83 25.88
CA GLY A 724 -7.63 2.29 25.47
C GLY A 724 -8.43 1.83 26.67
N LYS A 725 -9.72 2.18 26.72
CA LYS A 725 -10.68 1.65 27.70
C LYS A 725 -11.70 0.78 26.98
N LEU A 726 -11.73 -0.50 27.30
CA LEU A 726 -12.80 -1.41 26.89
C LEU A 726 -13.77 -1.60 28.05
N SER A 727 -15.05 -1.30 27.78
CA SER A 727 -16.15 -1.47 28.73
C SER A 727 -17.07 -2.55 28.20
N LEU A 728 -17.13 -3.69 28.89
CA LEU A 728 -18.00 -4.82 28.56
C LEU A 728 -19.10 -4.91 29.62
N ILE A 729 -20.36 -4.78 29.20
CA ILE A 729 -21.48 -4.55 30.12
C ILE A 729 -22.59 -5.57 29.89
N ASP A 730 -22.96 -6.30 30.94
CA ASP A 730 -24.16 -7.14 30.98
C ASP A 730 -25.24 -6.40 31.78
N LEU A 731 -26.22 -5.83 31.08
CA LEU A 731 -27.29 -5.07 31.71
C LEU A 731 -28.31 -6.00 32.37
N ALA A 732 -28.99 -5.48 33.38
CA ALA A 732 -30.13 -6.14 34.02
C ALA A 732 -31.29 -6.38 33.02
N GLY A 733 -32.27 -7.19 33.44
CA GLY A 733 -33.47 -7.45 32.66
C GLY A 733 -34.27 -6.19 32.37
N SER A 734 -34.71 -6.02 31.12
CA SER A 734 -35.54 -4.89 30.67
C SER A 734 -37.04 -5.08 30.86
N GLU A 735 -37.47 -6.20 31.45
CA GLU A 735 -38.88 -6.51 31.65
C GLU A 735 -39.58 -5.57 32.63
N ARG A 736 -40.88 -5.35 32.38
CA ARG A 736 -41.71 -4.47 33.21
C ARG A 736 -42.05 -5.11 34.56
N VAL A 737 -41.99 -4.30 35.62
CA VAL A 737 -42.33 -4.68 37.00
C VAL A 737 -43.74 -5.28 37.11
N GLU A 738 -44.71 -4.80 36.31
CA GLU A 738 -46.09 -5.29 36.33
C GLU A 738 -46.21 -6.80 36.01
N LYS A 739 -45.26 -7.36 35.26
CA LYS A 739 -45.23 -8.80 34.94
C LYS A 739 -44.48 -9.65 35.96
N SER A 740 -43.67 -9.05 36.84
CA SER A 740 -42.85 -9.81 37.78
C SER A 740 -43.59 -10.26 39.03
N GLY A 741 -44.75 -9.65 39.34
CA GLY A 741 -45.51 -9.97 40.56
C GLY A 741 -44.74 -9.68 41.85
N ALA A 742 -43.71 -8.83 41.78
CA ALA A 742 -42.82 -8.56 42.91
C ALA A 742 -43.51 -7.72 44.00
N GLU A 743 -43.39 -8.14 45.27
CA GLU A 743 -43.93 -7.44 46.43
C GLU A 743 -42.82 -7.02 47.41
N GLY A 744 -43.11 -6.01 48.25
CA GLY A 744 -42.22 -5.59 49.34
C GLY A 744 -40.83 -5.13 48.88
N GLN A 745 -39.78 -5.78 49.39
CA GLN A 745 -38.39 -5.42 49.08
C GLN A 745 -38.01 -5.72 47.62
N GLN A 746 -38.57 -6.78 47.01
CA GLN A 746 -38.35 -7.14 45.62
C GLN A 746 -38.95 -6.10 44.66
N LEU A 747 -40.06 -5.46 45.05
CA LEU A 747 -40.64 -4.37 44.29
C LEU A 747 -39.72 -3.14 44.25
N LYS A 748 -39.14 -2.77 45.40
CA LYS A 748 -38.17 -1.65 45.47
C LYS A 748 -36.95 -1.89 44.58
N GLU A 749 -36.47 -3.13 44.58
CA GLU A 749 -35.37 -3.58 43.73
C GLU A 749 -35.74 -3.49 42.24
N ALA A 750 -36.88 -4.07 41.83
CA ALA A 750 -37.38 -4.03 40.46
C ALA A 750 -37.61 -2.58 39.95
N VAL A 751 -38.09 -1.69 40.81
CA VAL A 751 -38.24 -0.26 40.50
C VAL A 751 -36.88 0.41 40.29
N ALA A 752 -35.89 0.12 41.14
CA ALA A 752 -34.56 0.71 41.02
C ALA A 752 -33.82 0.21 39.76
N ILE A 753 -33.96 -1.06 39.41
CA ILE A 753 -33.42 -1.62 38.16
C ILE A 753 -34.05 -0.92 36.95
N ASN A 754 -35.37 -0.83 36.92
CA ASN A 754 -36.07 -0.18 35.81
C ASN A 754 -35.81 1.33 35.75
N LYS A 755 -35.48 1.99 36.87
CA LYS A 755 -35.02 3.39 36.87
C LYS A 755 -33.77 3.56 36.03
N SER A 756 -32.74 2.72 36.24
CA SER A 756 -31.48 2.81 35.47
C SER A 756 -31.66 2.56 33.97
N LEU A 757 -32.51 1.59 33.59
CA LEU A 757 -32.81 1.30 32.18
C LEU A 757 -33.73 2.35 31.54
N SER A 758 -34.66 2.93 32.30
CA SER A 758 -35.50 4.05 31.84
C SER A 758 -34.64 5.29 31.60
N ALA A 759 -33.72 5.60 32.52
CA ALA A 759 -32.76 6.68 32.34
C ALA A 759 -31.88 6.46 31.09
N LEU A 760 -31.45 5.22 30.83
CA LEU A 760 -30.73 4.89 29.60
C LEU A 760 -31.58 5.13 28.35
N GLY A 761 -32.88 4.80 28.40
CA GLY A 761 -33.84 5.13 27.35
C GLY A 761 -33.99 6.63 27.11
N ASP A 762 -34.07 7.43 28.17
CA ASP A 762 -34.14 8.89 28.09
C ASP A 762 -32.87 9.49 27.48
N VAL A 763 -31.70 8.94 27.84
CA VAL A 763 -30.41 9.33 27.26
C VAL A 763 -30.37 9.03 25.77
N ILE A 764 -30.72 7.82 25.34
CA ILE A 764 -30.74 7.45 23.91
C ILE A 764 -31.74 8.30 23.13
N ALA A 765 -32.93 8.55 23.69
CA ALA A 765 -33.93 9.41 23.06
C ALA A 765 -33.42 10.85 22.91
N GLY A 766 -32.79 11.39 23.96
CA GLY A 766 -32.18 12.72 23.93
C GLY A 766 -31.05 12.82 22.90
N LEU A 767 -30.21 11.79 22.79
CA LEU A 767 -29.13 11.75 21.81
C LEU A 767 -29.65 11.62 20.37
N SER A 768 -30.62 10.73 20.12
CA SER A 768 -31.23 10.54 18.80
C SER A 768 -31.93 11.81 18.30
N GLN A 769 -32.51 12.60 19.21
CA GLN A 769 -33.17 13.86 18.89
C GLN A 769 -32.23 15.07 18.88
N ASN A 770 -30.91 14.88 19.05
CA ASN A 770 -29.93 15.95 19.20
C ASN A 770 -30.33 17.00 20.26
N ALA A 771 -30.90 16.54 21.38
CA ALA A 771 -31.35 17.42 22.45
C ALA A 771 -30.17 18.18 23.07
N LYS A 772 -30.36 19.48 23.34
CA LYS A 772 -29.33 20.34 23.94
C LYS A 772 -28.84 19.82 25.30
N HIS A 773 -29.72 19.20 26.08
CA HIS A 773 -29.41 18.62 27.37
C HIS A 773 -29.80 17.15 27.38
N VAL A 774 -28.82 16.28 27.60
CA VAL A 774 -29.00 14.82 27.72
C VAL A 774 -28.83 14.42 29.20
N PRO A 775 -29.80 13.73 29.82
CA PRO A 775 -29.86 13.55 31.27
C PRO A 775 -28.99 12.39 31.79
N PHE A 776 -27.69 12.41 31.49
CA PHE A 776 -26.75 11.34 31.92
C PHE A 776 -26.68 11.12 33.43
N ARG A 777 -26.99 12.13 34.24
CA ARG A 777 -26.93 12.06 35.72
C ARG A 777 -28.15 11.42 36.38
N ASN A 778 -29.16 11.00 35.62
CA ASN A 778 -30.40 10.43 36.18
C ASN A 778 -30.21 9.04 36.82
N SER A 779 -29.13 8.33 36.47
CA SER A 779 -28.74 7.06 37.10
C SER A 779 -27.21 6.93 37.17
N ALA A 780 -26.73 6.08 38.07
CA ALA A 780 -25.31 5.72 38.15
C ALA A 780 -24.81 5.08 36.85
N LEU A 781 -25.64 4.23 36.22
CA LEU A 781 -25.33 3.56 34.95
C LEU A 781 -25.13 4.57 33.82
N THR A 782 -26.11 5.45 33.61
CA THR A 782 -26.03 6.46 32.55
C THR A 782 -24.89 7.45 32.79
N PHE A 783 -24.56 7.72 34.06
CA PHE A 783 -23.47 8.62 34.37
C PHE A 783 -22.12 7.98 34.02
N LEU A 784 -21.94 6.68 34.29
CA LEU A 784 -20.76 5.92 33.87
C LEU A 784 -20.64 5.78 32.34
N LEU A 785 -21.77 5.62 31.67
CA LEU A 785 -21.84 5.50 30.21
C LEU A 785 -21.68 6.84 29.49
N GLN A 786 -21.65 7.97 30.21
CA GLN A 786 -21.63 9.30 29.62
C GLN A 786 -20.54 9.45 28.56
N ASP A 787 -19.28 9.09 28.85
CA ASP A 787 -18.22 9.27 27.84
C ASP A 787 -18.36 8.29 26.68
N SER A 788 -18.90 7.10 26.95
CA SER A 788 -19.14 6.12 25.90
C SER A 788 -20.19 6.61 24.91
N MET A 789 -21.26 7.23 25.42
CA MET A 789 -22.43 7.66 24.65
C MET A 789 -22.44 9.16 24.32
N ALA A 790 -21.38 9.91 24.64
CA ALA A 790 -21.21 11.32 24.27
C ALA A 790 -20.12 11.51 23.19
N GLY A 791 -19.80 10.45 22.43
CA GLY A 791 -18.88 10.51 21.29
C GLY A 791 -17.39 10.32 21.60
N GLN A 792 -17.04 9.84 22.79
CA GLN A 792 -15.63 9.53 23.12
C GLN A 792 -15.30 8.04 23.02
N ALA A 793 -16.23 7.18 22.59
CA ALA A 793 -16.01 5.75 22.40
C ALA A 793 -16.74 5.21 21.16
N LYS A 794 -16.24 4.09 20.63
CA LYS A 794 -16.98 3.26 19.67
C LYS A 794 -17.96 2.40 20.47
N VAL A 795 -19.25 2.48 20.16
CA VAL A 795 -20.29 1.80 20.93
C VAL A 795 -20.93 0.67 20.11
N LEU A 796 -21.03 -0.51 20.71
CA LEU A 796 -21.78 -1.64 20.20
C LEU A 796 -22.82 -2.08 21.21
N MET A 797 -24.06 -2.16 20.77
CA MET A 797 -25.18 -2.69 21.53
C MET A 797 -25.58 -4.05 20.96
N PHE A 798 -25.58 -5.08 21.80
CA PHE A 798 -26.28 -6.32 21.53
C PHE A 798 -27.71 -6.21 22.03
N VAL A 799 -28.70 -6.35 21.15
CA VAL A 799 -30.09 -6.58 21.55
C VAL A 799 -30.40 -8.08 21.51
N CYS A 800 -30.49 -8.68 22.70
CA CYS A 800 -30.79 -10.10 22.89
C CYS A 800 -32.30 -10.29 23.06
N VAL A 801 -32.93 -11.11 22.22
CA VAL A 801 -34.38 -11.35 22.23
C VAL A 801 -34.73 -12.83 22.26
N SER A 802 -35.93 -13.13 22.77
CA SER A 802 -36.47 -14.49 22.82
C SER A 802 -37.43 -14.71 21.64
N PRO A 803 -37.33 -15.84 20.92
CA PRO A 803 -38.29 -16.18 19.87
C PRO A 803 -39.65 -16.63 20.39
N ALA A 804 -39.81 -16.90 21.69
CA ALA A 804 -41.04 -17.50 22.20
C ALA A 804 -42.22 -16.53 22.22
N SER A 805 -43.39 -17.00 21.77
CA SER A 805 -44.60 -16.19 21.63
C SER A 805 -45.06 -15.47 22.91
N TYR A 806 -44.86 -16.06 24.10
CA TYR A 806 -45.21 -15.41 25.37
C TYR A 806 -44.29 -14.22 25.72
N ASN A 807 -43.09 -14.17 25.14
CA ASN A 807 -42.13 -13.08 25.27
C ASN A 807 -42.28 -12.00 24.18
N ALA A 808 -43.26 -12.12 23.28
CA ALA A 808 -43.41 -11.21 22.13
C ALA A 808 -43.49 -9.73 22.54
N SER A 809 -44.24 -9.40 23.60
CA SER A 809 -44.36 -8.02 24.08
C SER A 809 -43.02 -7.42 24.56
N GLU A 810 -42.19 -8.21 25.22
CA GLU A 810 -40.90 -7.75 25.73
C GLU A 810 -39.88 -7.68 24.60
N SER A 811 -39.84 -8.70 23.72
CA SER A 811 -38.99 -8.69 22.53
C SER A 811 -39.31 -7.51 21.61
N SER A 812 -40.60 -7.18 21.41
CA SER A 812 -41.00 -5.98 20.67
C SER A 812 -40.46 -4.70 21.32
N SER A 813 -40.45 -4.62 22.65
CA SER A 813 -39.97 -3.44 23.37
C SER A 813 -38.45 -3.30 23.22
N SER A 814 -37.72 -4.42 23.30
CA SER A 814 -36.27 -4.44 23.10
C SER A 814 -35.87 -4.08 21.67
N LEU A 815 -36.54 -4.62 20.66
CA LEU A 815 -36.29 -4.30 19.24
C LEU A 815 -36.55 -2.81 18.94
N LEU A 816 -37.63 -2.24 19.47
CA LEU A 816 -37.93 -0.80 19.32
C LEU A 816 -36.89 0.08 20.00
N PHE A 817 -36.40 -0.31 21.18
CA PHE A 817 -35.33 0.40 21.87
C PHE A 817 -34.03 0.38 21.06
N ALA A 818 -33.66 -0.79 20.55
CA ALA A 818 -32.46 -0.99 19.74
C ALA A 818 -32.51 -0.20 18.43
N SER A 819 -33.67 -0.17 17.76
CA SER A 819 -33.88 0.63 16.54
C SER A 819 -33.67 2.13 16.80
N ARG A 820 -34.12 2.66 17.94
CA ARG A 820 -33.83 4.05 18.34
C ARG A 820 -32.35 4.29 18.63
N ALA A 821 -31.68 3.33 19.25
CA ALA A 821 -30.25 3.41 19.56
C ALA A 821 -29.38 3.49 18.29
N ARG A 822 -29.72 2.70 17.26
CA ARG A 822 -29.05 2.72 15.94
C ARG A 822 -29.10 4.11 15.28
N GLY A 823 -30.18 4.84 15.47
CA GLY A 823 -30.37 6.19 14.92
C GLY A 823 -29.54 7.30 15.60
N VAL A 824 -28.69 6.98 16.59
CA VAL A 824 -27.86 7.97 17.29
C VAL A 824 -26.56 8.23 16.53
N ALA A 825 -26.29 9.50 16.21
CA ALA A 825 -25.03 9.94 15.62
C ALA A 825 -24.29 10.91 16.56
N PHE A 826 -23.00 10.62 16.83
CA PHE A 826 -22.03 11.51 17.46
C PHE A 826 -21.10 12.16 16.42
N GLY A 827 -20.27 13.11 16.87
CA GLY A 827 -19.15 13.66 16.09
C GLY A 827 -17.91 12.74 16.13
N GLN A 828 -16.79 13.18 15.53
CA GLN A 828 -15.56 12.39 15.41
C GLN A 828 -15.01 11.90 16.77
N ILE A 829 -14.66 10.61 16.83
CA ILE A 829 -14.11 9.97 18.04
C ILE A 829 -12.61 10.31 18.17
N LYS A 830 -12.20 10.79 19.35
CA LYS A 830 -10.80 11.16 19.61
C LYS A 830 -9.99 9.99 20.17
N LYS A 831 -8.76 9.84 19.66
CA LYS A 831 -7.76 8.91 20.21
C LYS A 831 -7.13 9.49 21.48
N ASN A 832 -6.94 8.67 22.51
CA ASN A 832 -6.22 9.08 23.71
C ASN A 832 -4.72 8.83 23.52
N ALA A 833 -3.96 9.90 23.25
CA ALA A 833 -2.50 9.85 23.12
C ALA A 833 -1.86 10.99 23.91
N THR A 834 -0.82 10.67 24.67
CA THR A 834 0.00 11.63 25.41
C THR A 834 1.47 11.26 25.25
N THR A 835 2.33 12.27 25.05
CA THR A 835 3.78 12.07 25.09
C THR A 835 4.17 11.67 26.50
N ALA A 836 4.90 10.56 26.70
CA ALA A 836 5.40 10.23 28.03
C ALA A 836 6.28 11.38 28.52
N GLY A 837 5.96 11.91 29.70
CA GLY A 837 6.74 12.97 30.33
C GLY A 837 8.15 12.48 30.67
N ALA A 838 9.12 13.40 30.48
CA ALA A 838 10.52 13.27 30.82
C ALA A 838 10.77 12.92 32.30
#